data_AF-A0A812JVI5-F1
#
_entry.id   AF-A0A812JVI5-F1
#
_cell.length_a   1.000
_cell.length_b   1.000
_cell.length_c   1.000
_cell.angle_alpha   90.00
_cell.angle_beta   90.00
_cell.angle_gamma   90.00
#
_symmetry.space_group_name_H-M   'P 1'
#
loop_
_entity.id
_entity.type
_entity.pdbx_description
1 polymer ?
#
loop_
_entity_poly.entity_id
_entity_poly.type
_entity_poly.pdbx_seq_one_letter_code
_entity_poly.pdbx_strand_id
1 'polypeptide(L)'
;MLRLLRRGCIRPTPETTQTHRAKPPQAKDCVIPEAEHWILDWSPPELASLTIRGHLTWDTNMDSLQLTAGFVLVEGKGRLEVGTVNKPMSKLAIINLTDAQAAPHPTLGTRFLAGQDKAHIKLHGQPLGTWTLLAKDVASGDSELHLREDPRSLSWRVGDEIGIATTSRGQTRPYTIVSLGPEGSNTVTIDPPAATDYWGGWQSLHYSSGRSSDFNRSFELAAEVVNLQRSVVITGPPNWDTADWKGLHTLMTGSEGFMDARYVRVENCGQPPHQGNSADADYVEISTGDGERATVSNNILWNTMSAGVYVEDGNEMNNTFQENVVICMHEVPPLNPLPCNKGDTGICPEARQGCTYDMFNQGGRLGGFFVIGMTNNFVRNRVVNMENCIWFKGSADPAGRGHAAGKVCPMHLPFGQISGNVCHDNRRFGIYLDFQSPRMIPRDENGFVADIADPNSNCFNEVTPDGRDSGLIPANIVEDELDWHNEFVGQYTLSDVRYLRYVGINNMHCMYWKSSKKFADGGLYHVRDSMCINVPAGGLFEFPAGQFLGPAGSFTFGMKNVSFVGSPGVSGALSAGQHCMDGGAGGPCNVQYLLEDVNFSHTAQSGKFIQFGVNSKPEGLSVWTAAALAGEVQLSGPGFAGAPNNEFPIYGGNAGLLSYATNYNGYGALAIPGQVYELNADWRSSPVIDIDFSDDAMGDYFGED
;
A
#
# COMPACT_ATOMS: atom_id res chain seq x y z
N MET A 1 -18.11 -14.21 41.03
CA MET A 1 -19.49 -14.76 40.95
C MET A 1 -20.06 -14.35 39.61
N LEU A 2 -20.49 -15.32 38.79
CA LEU A 2 -21.05 -15.06 37.46
C LEU A 2 -22.42 -14.41 37.59
N ARG A 3 -22.65 -13.27 36.95
CA ARG A 3 -23.92 -12.54 36.96
C ARG A 3 -24.47 -12.38 35.55
N LEU A 4 -25.77 -12.12 35.43
CA LEU A 4 -26.43 -11.91 34.14
C LEU A 4 -26.53 -10.41 33.86
N LEU A 5 -26.22 -9.98 32.64
CA LEU A 5 -26.26 -8.55 32.23
C LEU A 5 -27.61 -7.91 32.57
N ARG A 6 -28.71 -8.64 32.39
CA ARG A 6 -30.09 -8.20 32.69
C ARG A 6 -30.29 -7.70 34.13
N ARG A 7 -29.56 -8.22 35.12
CA ARG A 7 -29.72 -7.81 36.53
C ARG A 7 -28.91 -6.57 36.90
N GLY A 8 -27.90 -6.24 36.09
CA GLY A 8 -26.95 -5.17 36.38
C GLY A 8 -27.26 -3.87 35.63
N CYS A 9 -27.52 -3.93 34.32
CA CYS A 9 -27.83 -2.75 33.51
C CYS A 9 -29.33 -2.37 33.53
N ILE A 10 -30.22 -3.31 33.84
CA ILE A 10 -31.68 -3.10 33.88
C ILE A 10 -32.16 -3.30 35.32
N ARG A 11 -32.09 -2.27 36.15
CA ARG A 11 -32.90 -2.27 37.38
C ARG A 11 -34.34 -1.96 37.00
N PRO A 12 -35.34 -2.75 37.44
CA PRO A 12 -36.72 -2.30 37.40
C PRO A 12 -36.80 -1.05 38.27
N THR A 13 -37.23 0.08 37.69
CA THR A 13 -37.71 1.22 38.48
C THR A 13 -38.83 0.71 39.39
N PRO A 14 -38.84 1.04 40.70
CA PRO A 14 -39.98 0.73 41.55
C PRO A 14 -41.22 1.36 40.92
N GLU A 15 -42.26 0.57 40.68
CA GLU A 15 -43.54 1.03 40.15
C GLU A 15 -44.12 2.12 41.05
N THR A 16 -44.02 3.37 40.63
CA THR A 16 -45.02 4.38 41.00
C THR A 16 -46.14 4.28 40.00
N THR A 17 -47.25 3.69 40.44
CA THR A 17 -48.56 3.76 39.80
C THR A 17 -48.86 5.20 39.35
N GLN A 18 -48.91 5.46 38.04
CA GLN A 18 -49.90 6.35 37.43
C GLN A 18 -49.86 6.29 35.90
N THR A 19 -51.06 6.19 35.35
CA THR A 19 -51.44 6.13 33.94
C THR A 19 -51.04 7.40 33.18
N HIS A 20 -50.00 7.37 32.35
CA HIS A 20 -49.82 8.23 31.18
C HIS A 20 -48.86 7.55 30.21
N ARG A 21 -49.09 7.71 28.88
CA ARG A 21 -48.27 7.16 27.78
C ARG A 21 -46.78 7.15 28.15
N ALA A 22 -46.24 5.96 28.44
CA ALA A 22 -44.85 5.81 28.82
C ALA A 22 -43.96 6.28 27.68
N LYS A 23 -43.15 7.31 27.94
CA LYS A 23 -41.96 7.59 27.14
C LYS A 23 -41.11 6.30 27.11
N PRO A 24 -40.46 5.96 25.98
CA PRO A 24 -39.51 4.86 25.96
C PRO A 24 -38.47 5.06 27.09
N PRO A 25 -38.06 3.99 27.80
CA PRO A 25 -37.08 4.09 28.86
C PRO A 25 -35.82 4.78 28.35
N GLN A 26 -35.36 5.81 29.07
CA GLN A 26 -34.15 6.55 28.72
C GLN A 26 -32.95 5.59 28.69
N ALA A 27 -32.17 5.62 27.61
CA ALA A 27 -30.93 4.87 27.49
C ALA A 27 -30.00 5.23 28.67
N LYS A 28 -29.37 4.23 29.27
CA LYS A 28 -28.52 4.39 30.46
C LYS A 28 -27.10 3.96 30.17
N ASP A 29 -26.15 4.63 30.81
CA ASP A 29 -24.77 4.16 30.91
C ASP A 29 -24.74 2.89 31.76
N CYS A 30 -24.08 1.86 31.27
CA CYS A 30 -23.84 0.64 32.02
C CYS A 30 -22.36 0.43 32.28
N VAL A 31 -22.02 0.08 33.52
CA VAL A 31 -20.65 -0.21 33.94
C VAL A 31 -20.60 -1.62 34.54
N ILE A 32 -19.69 -2.46 34.03
CA ILE A 32 -19.35 -3.75 34.62
C ILE A 32 -18.14 -3.53 35.55
N PRO A 33 -18.31 -3.60 36.88
CA PRO A 33 -17.24 -3.31 37.83
C PRO A 33 -16.08 -4.31 37.76
N GLU A 34 -14.88 -3.90 38.16
CA GLU A 34 -13.63 -4.69 38.09
C GLU A 34 -13.73 -6.09 38.75
N ALA A 35 -14.46 -6.21 39.86
CA ALA A 35 -14.63 -7.46 40.58
C ALA A 35 -15.73 -8.38 40.01
N GLU A 36 -16.43 -7.96 38.95
CA GLU A 36 -17.60 -8.67 38.42
C GLU A 36 -17.32 -9.35 37.07
N HIS A 37 -17.93 -10.52 36.89
CA HIS A 37 -17.92 -11.27 35.63
C HIS A 37 -19.36 -11.53 35.21
N TRP A 38 -19.76 -10.95 34.08
CA TRP A 38 -21.11 -11.01 33.55
C TRP A 38 -21.17 -11.82 32.26
N ILE A 39 -22.33 -12.44 32.03
CA ILE A 39 -22.67 -13.09 30.75
C ILE A 39 -23.71 -12.24 30.02
N LEU A 40 -23.50 -12.04 28.72
CA LEU A 40 -24.54 -11.63 27.78
C LEU A 40 -25.29 -12.88 27.29
N ASP A 41 -26.46 -13.12 27.89
CA ASP A 41 -27.36 -14.25 27.63
C ASP A 41 -28.73 -13.77 27.10
N TRP A 42 -28.80 -12.56 26.56
CA TRP A 42 -29.99 -11.97 25.95
C TRP A 42 -29.62 -10.61 25.34
N SER A 43 -30.36 -10.14 24.34
CA SER A 43 -30.15 -8.83 23.70
C SER A 43 -30.77 -7.69 24.54
N PRO A 44 -29.98 -6.88 25.27
CA PRO A 44 -30.50 -5.77 26.06
C PRO A 44 -31.14 -4.67 25.20
N PRO A 45 -31.99 -3.80 25.77
CA PRO A 45 -32.38 -2.56 25.14
C PRO A 45 -31.13 -1.71 24.92
N GLU A 46 -31.21 -0.79 23.96
CA GLU A 46 -30.11 0.11 23.61
C GLU A 46 -29.56 0.84 24.85
N LEU A 47 -28.25 0.73 25.04
CA LEU A 47 -27.51 1.39 26.11
C LEU A 47 -26.96 2.73 25.61
N ALA A 48 -26.87 3.73 26.49
CA ALA A 48 -26.18 4.97 26.14
C ALA A 48 -24.68 4.68 25.95
N SER A 49 -24.09 3.94 26.87
CA SER A 49 -22.73 3.41 26.77
C SER A 49 -22.57 2.12 27.56
N LEU A 50 -21.56 1.32 27.21
CA LEU A 50 -21.13 0.18 28.02
C LEU A 50 -19.63 0.31 28.35
N THR A 51 -19.31 0.42 29.63
CA THR A 51 -17.92 0.38 30.13
C THR A 51 -17.64 -0.91 30.88
N ILE A 52 -16.58 -1.62 30.48
CA ILE A 52 -16.20 -2.94 31.01
C ILE A 52 -14.87 -2.82 31.75
N ARG A 53 -14.94 -2.75 33.09
CA ARG A 53 -13.76 -2.81 33.99
C ARG A 53 -13.48 -4.22 34.49
N GLY A 54 -14.54 -5.03 34.60
CA GLY A 54 -14.49 -6.44 34.97
C GLY A 54 -14.42 -7.35 33.74
N HIS A 55 -15.30 -8.34 33.66
CA HIS A 55 -15.33 -9.29 32.55
C HIS A 55 -16.73 -9.43 31.97
N LEU A 56 -16.86 -9.34 30.64
CA LEU A 56 -18.08 -9.67 29.90
C LEU A 56 -17.79 -10.82 28.93
N THR A 57 -18.60 -11.87 29.01
CA THR A 57 -18.56 -13.02 28.09
C THR A 57 -19.89 -13.19 27.36
N TRP A 58 -19.86 -13.48 26.07
CA TRP A 58 -21.06 -13.90 25.32
C TRP A 58 -21.46 -15.34 25.65
N ASP A 59 -22.76 -15.63 25.72
CA ASP A 59 -23.23 -17.01 25.69
C ASP A 59 -23.14 -17.58 24.27
N THR A 60 -22.17 -18.49 24.07
CA THR A 60 -21.90 -19.09 22.76
C THR A 60 -23.00 -20.04 22.24
N ASN A 61 -23.99 -20.39 23.07
CA ASN A 61 -25.07 -21.29 22.68
C ASN A 61 -26.30 -20.55 22.14
N MET A 62 -26.33 -19.24 22.28
CA MET A 62 -27.48 -18.40 21.94
C MET A 62 -27.27 -17.77 20.56
N ASP A 63 -28.30 -17.84 19.73
CA ASP A 63 -28.26 -17.31 18.37
C ASP A 63 -28.79 -15.88 18.32
N SER A 64 -28.23 -15.10 17.40
CA SER A 64 -28.63 -13.70 17.14
C SER A 64 -28.62 -12.82 18.40
N LEU A 65 -27.64 -13.01 19.30
CA LEU A 65 -27.46 -12.12 20.45
C LEU A 65 -26.90 -10.77 19.99
N GLN A 66 -27.60 -9.70 20.36
CA GLN A 66 -27.27 -8.34 19.95
C GLN A 66 -27.04 -7.43 21.16
N LEU A 67 -25.89 -6.78 21.19
CA LEU A 67 -25.58 -5.68 22.10
C LEU A 67 -25.65 -4.37 21.30
N THR A 68 -26.61 -3.51 21.61
CA THR A 68 -26.69 -2.16 21.01
C THR A 68 -26.28 -1.11 22.04
N ALA A 69 -25.28 -0.30 21.71
CA ALA A 69 -24.79 0.76 22.59
C ALA A 69 -24.23 1.94 21.78
N GLY A 70 -24.16 3.14 22.39
CA GLY A 70 -23.51 4.27 21.72
C GLY A 70 -21.99 4.09 21.55
N PHE A 71 -21.36 3.45 22.52
CA PHE A 71 -20.00 2.92 22.44
C PHE A 71 -19.79 1.82 23.47
N VAL A 72 -18.77 0.99 23.24
CA VAL A 72 -18.28 -0.03 24.16
C VAL A 72 -16.82 0.26 24.49
N LEU A 73 -16.53 0.55 25.75
CA LEU A 73 -15.19 0.79 26.26
C LEU A 73 -14.78 -0.35 27.19
N VAL A 74 -13.64 -0.98 26.92
CA VAL A 74 -12.97 -1.90 27.84
C VAL A 74 -11.76 -1.18 28.41
N GLU A 75 -11.70 -0.99 29.72
CA GLU A 75 -10.66 -0.15 30.35
C GLU A 75 -10.02 -0.82 31.57
N GLY A 76 -8.85 -0.32 32.00
CA GLY A 76 -8.09 -0.89 33.10
C GLY A 76 -7.64 -2.31 32.79
N LYS A 77 -8.13 -3.31 33.55
CA LYS A 77 -7.89 -4.74 33.32
C LYS A 77 -9.12 -5.46 32.77
N GLY A 78 -10.04 -4.68 32.21
CA GLY A 78 -11.31 -5.16 31.68
C GLY A 78 -11.13 -6.20 30.58
N ARG A 79 -12.13 -7.08 30.45
CA ARG A 79 -12.14 -8.15 29.46
C ARG A 79 -13.48 -8.24 28.75
N LEU A 80 -13.43 -8.26 27.42
CA LEU A 80 -14.56 -8.61 26.57
C LEU A 80 -14.22 -9.90 25.82
N GLU A 81 -15.06 -10.92 25.92
CA GLU A 81 -14.85 -12.20 25.26
C GLU A 81 -16.10 -12.67 24.49
N VAL A 82 -15.98 -12.75 23.17
CA VAL A 82 -16.97 -13.33 22.25
C VAL A 82 -16.40 -14.61 21.68
N GLY A 83 -16.67 -15.74 22.36
CA GLY A 83 -16.05 -17.01 22.02
C GLY A 83 -14.54 -17.06 22.29
N THR A 84 -13.96 -18.24 22.08
CA THR A 84 -12.53 -18.52 22.26
C THR A 84 -11.99 -19.27 21.05
N VAL A 85 -10.67 -19.34 20.86
CA VAL A 85 -10.05 -20.14 19.79
C VAL A 85 -10.55 -21.60 19.78
N ASN A 86 -10.70 -22.22 20.96
CA ASN A 86 -11.14 -23.62 21.08
C ASN A 86 -12.67 -23.80 21.07
N LYS A 87 -13.41 -22.74 21.38
CA LYS A 87 -14.87 -22.71 21.36
C LYS A 87 -15.32 -21.38 20.74
N PRO A 88 -15.20 -21.23 19.42
CA PRO A 88 -15.56 -20.00 18.74
C PRO A 88 -17.07 -19.75 18.84
N MET A 89 -17.45 -18.49 18.65
CA MET A 89 -18.84 -18.09 18.52
C MET A 89 -19.34 -18.52 17.14
N SER A 90 -19.97 -19.71 17.07
CA SER A 90 -20.48 -20.28 15.80
C SER A 90 -21.85 -19.75 15.40
N LYS A 91 -22.52 -19.08 16.33
CA LYS A 91 -23.83 -18.45 16.20
C LYS A 91 -23.69 -16.95 15.96
N LEU A 92 -24.73 -16.30 15.45
CA LEU A 92 -24.64 -14.87 15.15
C LEU A 92 -24.56 -14.04 16.44
N ALA A 93 -23.49 -13.26 16.58
CA ALA A 93 -23.26 -12.29 17.63
C ALA A 93 -23.07 -10.90 17.02
N ILE A 94 -23.85 -9.93 17.47
CA ILE A 94 -23.87 -8.58 16.90
C ILE A 94 -23.52 -7.56 17.98
N ILE A 95 -22.51 -6.73 17.73
CA ILE A 95 -22.24 -5.49 18.45
C ILE A 95 -22.67 -4.35 17.53
N ASN A 96 -23.74 -3.65 17.89
CA ASN A 96 -24.29 -2.55 17.10
C ASN A 96 -23.99 -1.21 17.79
N LEU A 97 -23.17 -0.37 17.15
CA LEU A 97 -22.69 0.89 17.68
C LEU A 97 -23.45 2.06 17.05
N THR A 98 -24.22 2.79 17.85
CA THR A 98 -25.08 3.90 17.40
C THR A 98 -24.59 5.23 17.96
N ASP A 99 -25.20 6.35 17.57
CA ASP A 99 -25.00 7.67 18.21
C ASP A 99 -26.31 8.25 18.76
N ALA A 100 -27.41 7.50 18.67
CA ALA A 100 -28.75 8.02 18.93
C ALA A 100 -28.95 8.51 20.38
N GLN A 101 -28.12 8.06 21.32
CA GLN A 101 -28.33 8.26 22.75
C GLN A 101 -27.07 8.63 23.57
N ALA A 102 -25.89 8.73 22.95
CA ALA A 102 -24.62 8.89 23.67
C ALA A 102 -24.02 10.29 23.54
N ALA A 103 -23.53 10.85 24.65
CA ALA A 103 -22.54 11.91 24.59
C ALA A 103 -21.21 11.31 24.09
N PRO A 104 -20.44 12.02 23.24
CA PRO A 104 -19.12 11.56 22.82
C PRO A 104 -18.20 11.31 24.02
N HIS A 105 -17.39 10.25 23.95
CA HIS A 105 -16.28 10.06 24.86
C HIS A 105 -15.26 11.19 24.66
N PRO A 106 -14.73 11.82 25.73
CA PRO A 106 -13.90 13.03 25.62
C PRO A 106 -12.68 12.89 24.70
N THR A 107 -12.11 11.68 24.61
CA THR A 107 -10.89 11.40 23.83
C THR A 107 -11.10 10.45 22.67
N LEU A 108 -12.09 9.56 22.74
CA LEU A 108 -12.28 8.46 21.78
C LEU A 108 -13.47 8.72 20.84
N GLY A 109 -14.23 9.81 21.05
CA GLY A 109 -15.33 10.17 20.16
C GLY A 109 -16.57 9.29 20.33
N THR A 110 -17.13 8.82 19.23
CA THR A 110 -18.46 8.19 19.15
C THR A 110 -18.41 6.90 18.34
N ARG A 111 -19.42 6.02 18.49
CA ARG A 111 -19.58 4.80 17.66
C ARG A 111 -18.33 3.90 17.69
N PHE A 112 -17.81 3.59 18.88
CA PHE A 112 -16.57 2.81 19.01
C PHE A 112 -16.68 1.54 19.82
N LEU A 113 -15.81 0.57 19.48
CA LEU A 113 -15.37 -0.50 20.37
C LEU A 113 -13.89 -0.30 20.65
N ALA A 114 -13.54 0.08 21.88
CA ALA A 114 -12.17 0.42 22.24
C ALA A 114 -11.67 -0.33 23.46
N GLY A 115 -10.40 -0.72 23.44
CA GLY A 115 -9.64 -1.11 24.63
C GLY A 115 -8.70 0.00 25.07
N GLN A 116 -8.58 0.19 26.38
CA GLN A 116 -7.68 1.15 27.01
C GLN A 116 -6.87 0.51 28.15
N ASP A 117 -5.65 0.97 28.37
CA ASP A 117 -4.70 0.52 29.39
C ASP A 117 -4.22 -0.93 29.19
N LYS A 118 -4.70 -1.87 30.01
CA LYS A 118 -4.39 -3.31 30.01
C LYS A 118 -5.63 -4.13 29.65
N ALA A 119 -6.56 -3.52 28.92
CA ALA A 119 -7.80 -4.14 28.49
C ALA A 119 -7.53 -5.27 27.47
N HIS A 120 -8.29 -6.36 27.59
CA HIS A 120 -8.25 -7.45 26.62
C HIS A 120 -9.59 -7.58 25.91
N ILE A 121 -9.59 -7.44 24.59
CA ILE A 121 -10.76 -7.68 23.74
C ILE A 121 -10.48 -8.94 22.92
N LYS A 122 -11.33 -9.95 23.05
CA LYS A 122 -11.19 -11.24 22.36
C LYS A 122 -12.47 -11.57 21.62
N LEU A 123 -12.39 -11.64 20.30
CA LEU A 123 -13.52 -11.87 19.42
C LEU A 123 -13.16 -13.04 18.49
N HIS A 124 -13.74 -14.21 18.74
CA HIS A 124 -13.44 -15.43 17.98
C HIS A 124 -14.71 -15.94 17.31
N GLY A 125 -14.90 -15.57 16.06
CA GLY A 125 -15.95 -16.11 15.21
C GLY A 125 -15.63 -17.50 14.69
N GLN A 126 -16.59 -18.08 13.96
CA GLN A 126 -16.48 -19.38 13.34
C GLN A 126 -15.35 -19.37 12.30
N PRO A 127 -14.36 -20.27 12.40
CA PRO A 127 -13.34 -20.40 11.37
C PRO A 127 -13.91 -20.81 10.01
N LEU A 128 -13.42 -20.16 8.96
CA LEU A 128 -13.66 -20.49 7.55
C LEU A 128 -12.46 -20.03 6.70
N GLY A 129 -12.28 -20.60 5.50
CA GLY A 129 -11.32 -20.06 4.52
C GLY A 129 -11.85 -18.75 3.98
N THR A 130 -11.16 -17.63 4.18
CA THR A 130 -11.77 -16.30 3.98
C THR A 130 -11.89 -15.89 2.52
N TRP A 131 -11.10 -16.48 1.62
CA TRP A 131 -11.14 -16.27 0.18
C TRP A 131 -10.53 -17.45 -0.58
N THR A 132 -10.74 -17.45 -1.90
CA THR A 132 -10.19 -18.37 -2.91
C THR A 132 -10.03 -17.60 -4.23
N LEU A 133 -9.57 -18.25 -5.28
CA LEU A 133 -9.58 -17.72 -6.65
C LEU A 133 -10.63 -18.42 -7.50
N LEU A 134 -11.15 -17.72 -8.51
CA LEU A 134 -11.82 -18.41 -9.61
C LEU A 134 -10.83 -19.35 -10.31
N ALA A 135 -11.26 -20.58 -10.57
CA ALA A 135 -10.49 -21.58 -11.32
C ALA A 135 -10.73 -21.51 -12.84
N LYS A 136 -11.81 -20.83 -13.26
CA LYS A 136 -12.19 -20.63 -14.66
C LYS A 136 -12.90 -19.29 -14.82
N ASP A 137 -12.86 -18.75 -16.04
CA ASP A 137 -13.61 -17.57 -16.42
C ASP A 137 -15.11 -17.76 -16.16
N VAL A 138 -15.77 -16.65 -15.83
CA VAL A 138 -17.22 -16.57 -15.63
C VAL A 138 -17.72 -15.45 -16.52
N ALA A 139 -18.68 -15.73 -17.40
CA ALA A 139 -19.25 -14.71 -18.28
C ALA A 139 -20.37 -13.95 -17.56
N SER A 140 -20.60 -12.70 -17.98
CA SER A 140 -21.75 -11.92 -17.55
C SER A 140 -23.05 -12.68 -17.81
N GLY A 141 -23.92 -12.76 -16.79
CA GLY A 141 -25.16 -13.51 -16.83
C GLY A 141 -25.05 -14.98 -16.39
N ASP A 142 -23.84 -15.52 -16.22
CA ASP A 142 -23.66 -16.86 -15.66
C ASP A 142 -23.85 -16.86 -14.14
N SER A 143 -24.32 -17.98 -13.59
CA SER A 143 -24.54 -18.15 -12.15
C SER A 143 -23.66 -19.22 -11.53
N GLU A 144 -22.96 -20.03 -12.33
CA GLU A 144 -22.07 -21.08 -11.83
C GLU A 144 -20.63 -20.56 -11.80
N LEU A 145 -20.01 -20.63 -10.62
CA LEU A 145 -18.60 -20.34 -10.40
C LEU A 145 -17.84 -21.66 -10.22
N HIS A 146 -16.64 -21.74 -10.80
CA HIS A 146 -15.65 -22.75 -10.47
C HIS A 146 -14.58 -22.09 -9.61
N LEU A 147 -14.42 -22.54 -8.36
CA LEU A 147 -13.44 -22.03 -7.41
C LEU A 147 -12.16 -22.88 -7.44
N ARG A 148 -11.05 -22.37 -6.92
CA ARG A 148 -9.79 -23.15 -6.85
C ARG A 148 -9.88 -24.28 -5.84
N GLU A 149 -10.49 -24.02 -4.68
CA GLU A 149 -10.73 -25.03 -3.64
C GLU A 149 -12.21 -25.47 -3.60
N ASP A 150 -12.50 -26.62 -2.97
CA ASP A 150 -13.88 -27.02 -2.66
C ASP A 150 -14.46 -26.05 -1.61
N PRO A 151 -15.57 -25.35 -1.87
CA PRO A 151 -16.19 -24.42 -0.93
C PRO A 151 -16.50 -25.06 0.44
N ARG A 152 -16.81 -26.37 0.50
CA ARG A 152 -17.03 -27.07 1.77
C ARG A 152 -15.75 -27.25 2.57
N SER A 153 -14.60 -27.43 1.91
CA SER A 153 -13.31 -27.47 2.58
C SER A 153 -12.94 -26.13 3.22
N LEU A 154 -13.44 -25.03 2.63
CA LEU A 154 -13.35 -23.68 3.18
C LEU A 154 -14.44 -23.37 4.23
N SER A 155 -15.32 -24.33 4.55
CA SER A 155 -16.48 -24.16 5.43
C SER A 155 -17.54 -23.16 4.93
N TRP A 156 -17.59 -22.86 3.63
CA TRP A 156 -18.62 -22.02 3.02
C TRP A 156 -19.95 -22.76 2.92
N ARG A 157 -21.05 -22.00 2.90
CA ARG A 157 -22.42 -22.53 2.97
C ARG A 157 -23.36 -21.81 2.01
N VAL A 158 -24.47 -22.48 1.70
CA VAL A 158 -25.62 -21.83 1.05
C VAL A 158 -26.14 -20.75 1.97
N GLY A 159 -26.38 -19.56 1.41
CA GLY A 159 -26.77 -18.34 2.10
C GLY A 159 -25.62 -17.42 2.47
N ASP A 160 -24.35 -17.84 2.32
CA ASP A 160 -23.22 -16.95 2.53
C ASP A 160 -23.18 -15.86 1.45
N GLU A 161 -22.88 -14.64 1.86
CA GLU A 161 -22.53 -13.55 0.94
C GLU A 161 -21.06 -13.64 0.54
N ILE A 162 -20.79 -13.51 -0.76
CA ILE A 162 -19.45 -13.50 -1.33
C ILE A 162 -19.25 -12.28 -2.23
N GLY A 163 -18.02 -11.79 -2.32
CA GLY A 163 -17.59 -10.79 -3.29
C GLY A 163 -16.71 -11.44 -4.36
N ILE A 164 -16.74 -10.92 -5.59
CA ILE A 164 -15.84 -11.33 -6.68
C ILE A 164 -15.05 -10.09 -7.10
N ALA A 165 -13.73 -10.17 -7.06
CA ALA A 165 -12.85 -9.09 -7.50
C ALA A 165 -13.02 -8.83 -9.01
N THR A 166 -12.93 -7.57 -9.43
CA THR A 166 -12.98 -7.22 -10.85
C THR A 166 -11.67 -7.61 -11.54
N THR A 167 -11.76 -7.98 -12.81
CA THR A 167 -10.59 -8.23 -13.69
C THR A 167 -10.59 -7.29 -14.90
N SER A 168 -11.33 -6.18 -14.78
CA SER A 168 -11.62 -5.26 -15.88
C SER A 168 -11.59 -3.79 -15.47
N ARG A 169 -11.16 -3.46 -14.24
CA ARG A 169 -11.32 -2.13 -13.59
C ARG A 169 -12.78 -1.65 -13.46
N GLY A 170 -13.74 -2.54 -13.75
CA GLY A 170 -15.17 -2.28 -13.68
C GLY A 170 -15.75 -2.49 -12.29
N GLN A 171 -17.00 -2.05 -12.11
CA GLN A 171 -17.75 -2.24 -10.88
C GLN A 171 -18.02 -3.74 -10.60
N THR A 172 -17.97 -4.12 -9.32
CA THR A 172 -18.41 -5.43 -8.82
C THR A 172 -19.39 -5.26 -7.64
N ARG A 173 -19.92 -6.37 -7.13
CA ARG A 173 -20.91 -6.38 -6.03
C ARG A 173 -20.86 -7.68 -5.22
N PRO A 174 -21.49 -7.70 -4.03
CA PRO A 174 -21.79 -8.95 -3.33
C PRO A 174 -22.81 -9.83 -4.07
N TYR A 175 -22.69 -11.13 -3.85
CA TYR A 175 -23.52 -12.22 -4.37
C TYR A 175 -23.89 -13.18 -3.25
N THR A 176 -25.04 -13.85 -3.35
CA THR A 176 -25.44 -14.89 -2.40
C THR A 176 -25.18 -16.27 -2.99
N ILE A 177 -24.56 -17.16 -2.21
CA ILE A 177 -24.46 -18.58 -2.58
C ILE A 177 -25.86 -19.22 -2.47
N VAL A 178 -26.43 -19.69 -3.57
CA VAL A 178 -27.72 -20.39 -3.59
C VAL A 178 -27.58 -21.91 -3.66
N SER A 179 -26.46 -22.41 -4.16
CA SER A 179 -26.18 -23.85 -4.18
C SER A 179 -24.68 -24.14 -4.16
N LEU A 180 -24.31 -25.30 -3.61
CA LEU A 180 -22.96 -25.86 -3.70
C LEU A 180 -23.04 -27.13 -4.56
N GLY A 181 -22.01 -27.38 -5.37
CA GLY A 181 -21.87 -28.63 -6.12
C GLY A 181 -21.86 -29.87 -5.22
N PRO A 182 -21.76 -31.09 -5.76
CA PRO A 182 -21.61 -32.31 -4.95
C PRO A 182 -20.35 -32.25 -4.07
N GLU A 183 -20.28 -33.08 -3.04
CA GLU A 183 -19.09 -33.17 -2.16
C GLU A 183 -17.82 -33.49 -2.97
N GLY A 184 -16.74 -32.74 -2.75
CA GLY A 184 -15.51 -32.81 -3.55
C GLY A 184 -15.55 -31.97 -4.85
N SER A 185 -16.66 -31.31 -5.17
CA SER A 185 -16.75 -30.35 -6.28
C SER A 185 -16.28 -28.97 -5.85
N ASN A 186 -15.65 -28.25 -6.76
CA ASN A 186 -15.25 -26.86 -6.59
C ASN A 186 -16.27 -25.86 -7.17
N THR A 187 -17.54 -26.27 -7.32
CA THR A 187 -18.57 -25.44 -7.95
C THR A 187 -19.52 -24.81 -6.94
N VAL A 188 -19.90 -23.56 -7.23
CA VAL A 188 -20.85 -22.76 -6.46
C VAL A 188 -21.84 -22.11 -7.42
N THR A 189 -23.12 -22.07 -7.06
CA THR A 189 -24.12 -21.24 -7.76
C THR A 189 -24.41 -19.98 -6.98
N ILE A 190 -24.38 -18.83 -7.66
CA ILE A 190 -24.66 -17.50 -7.09
C ILE A 190 -25.98 -16.90 -7.58
N ASP A 191 -26.56 -16.02 -6.78
CA ASP A 191 -27.66 -15.12 -7.15
C ASP A 191 -27.41 -13.72 -6.58
N PRO A 192 -27.61 -12.64 -7.36
CA PRO A 192 -27.93 -12.60 -8.79
C PRO A 192 -26.81 -13.20 -9.66
N PRO A 193 -27.05 -13.49 -10.95
CA PRO A 193 -25.98 -13.89 -11.86
C PRO A 193 -24.85 -12.85 -11.94
N ALA A 194 -23.67 -13.30 -12.36
CA ALA A 194 -22.46 -12.49 -12.55
C ALA A 194 -22.80 -11.23 -13.35
N ALA A 195 -22.35 -10.07 -12.86
CA ALA A 195 -22.74 -8.78 -13.44
C ALA A 195 -21.89 -8.44 -14.67
N THR A 196 -20.66 -8.95 -14.70
CA THR A 196 -19.66 -8.73 -15.74
C THR A 196 -18.85 -10.01 -15.94
N ASP A 197 -17.94 -9.99 -16.91
CA ASP A 197 -16.98 -11.07 -17.12
C ASP A 197 -15.88 -11.01 -16.04
N TYR A 198 -15.53 -12.17 -15.50
CA TYR A 198 -14.43 -12.34 -14.55
C TYR A 198 -13.44 -13.37 -15.07
N TRP A 199 -12.15 -13.05 -15.05
CA TRP A 199 -11.11 -14.03 -15.37
C TRP A 199 -10.87 -15.00 -14.23
N GLY A 200 -10.59 -16.26 -14.54
CA GLY A 200 -10.30 -17.29 -13.56
C GLY A 200 -9.25 -18.28 -14.02
N GLY A 201 -8.49 -18.81 -13.06
CA GLY A 201 -7.44 -19.80 -13.29
C GLY A 201 -6.23 -19.25 -14.05
N TRP A 202 -5.57 -20.16 -14.76
CA TRP A 202 -4.35 -19.85 -15.52
C TRP A 202 -4.71 -19.32 -16.91
N GLN A 203 -4.51 -18.02 -17.10
CA GLN A 203 -4.70 -17.33 -18.37
C GLN A 203 -3.47 -17.53 -19.25
N SER A 204 -3.71 -17.99 -20.48
CA SER A 204 -2.63 -18.23 -21.45
C SER A 204 -2.41 -16.98 -22.31
N LEU A 205 -1.22 -16.39 -22.18
CA LEU A 205 -0.81 -15.24 -22.96
C LEU A 205 -0.05 -15.70 -24.20
N HIS A 206 -0.67 -15.49 -25.35
CA HIS A 206 -0.11 -15.77 -26.65
C HIS A 206 0.25 -14.48 -27.37
N TYR A 207 1.47 -14.36 -27.87
CA TYR A 207 1.87 -13.21 -28.67
C TYR A 207 2.83 -13.60 -29.79
N SER A 208 2.44 -13.32 -31.03
CA SER A 208 3.32 -13.48 -32.18
C SER A 208 3.99 -12.16 -32.51
N SER A 209 5.31 -12.10 -32.31
CA SER A 209 6.10 -10.90 -32.58
C SER A 209 6.42 -10.70 -34.06
N GLY A 210 6.15 -11.70 -34.91
CA GLY A 210 6.59 -11.76 -36.30
C GLY A 210 8.11 -11.91 -36.48
N ARG A 211 8.87 -12.18 -35.39
CA ARG A 211 10.33 -12.32 -35.41
C ARG A 211 10.78 -13.79 -35.38
N SER A 212 10.96 -14.35 -34.18
CA SER A 212 11.69 -15.61 -33.96
C SER A 212 10.79 -16.78 -33.59
N SER A 213 9.94 -16.59 -32.58
CA SER A 213 9.01 -17.57 -32.03
C SER A 213 7.86 -16.83 -31.38
N ASP A 214 6.71 -17.50 -31.29
CA ASP A 214 5.59 -16.97 -30.53
C ASP A 214 5.89 -17.06 -29.03
N PHE A 215 5.53 -16.02 -28.30
CA PHE A 215 5.45 -16.08 -26.85
C PHE A 215 4.21 -16.88 -26.47
N ASN A 216 4.40 -17.86 -25.59
CA ASN A 216 3.32 -18.68 -25.06
C ASN A 216 3.66 -19.07 -23.61
N ARG A 217 3.03 -18.40 -22.66
CA ARG A 217 3.13 -18.71 -21.22
C ARG A 217 1.79 -18.45 -20.55
N SER A 218 1.53 -19.18 -19.46
CA SER A 218 0.34 -19.00 -18.65
C SER A 218 0.68 -18.35 -17.30
N PHE A 219 -0.22 -17.52 -16.80
CA PHE A 219 -0.14 -16.85 -15.50
C PHE A 219 -1.49 -17.00 -14.77
N GLU A 220 -1.49 -17.09 -13.44
CA GLU A 220 -2.73 -17.14 -12.65
C GLU A 220 -3.33 -15.72 -12.53
N LEU A 221 -3.98 -15.26 -13.60
CA LEU A 221 -4.71 -13.98 -13.65
C LEU A 221 -6.19 -14.27 -13.34
N ALA A 222 -6.47 -14.46 -12.05
CA ALA A 222 -7.76 -14.94 -11.58
C ALA A 222 -8.35 -14.00 -10.54
N ALA A 223 -9.66 -13.74 -10.66
CA ALA A 223 -10.39 -12.97 -9.66
C ALA A 223 -10.38 -13.67 -8.30
N GLU A 224 -10.18 -12.88 -7.25
CA GLU A 224 -10.41 -13.29 -5.88
C GLU A 224 -11.91 -13.41 -5.61
N VAL A 225 -12.31 -14.55 -5.03
CA VAL A 225 -13.66 -14.76 -4.50
C VAL A 225 -13.55 -14.75 -2.99
N VAL A 226 -14.13 -13.73 -2.36
CA VAL A 226 -14.01 -13.48 -0.92
C VAL A 226 -15.33 -13.81 -0.22
N ASN A 227 -15.29 -14.50 0.92
CA ASN A 227 -16.48 -14.74 1.72
C ASN A 227 -16.66 -13.59 2.71
N LEU A 228 -17.82 -12.93 2.68
CA LEU A 228 -18.15 -11.75 3.48
C LEU A 228 -18.95 -12.11 4.75
N GLN A 229 -19.34 -13.38 4.91
CA GLN A 229 -20.14 -13.83 6.05
C GLN A 229 -19.28 -14.13 7.28
N ARG A 230 -19.60 -13.54 8.43
CA ARG A 230 -18.97 -13.88 9.72
C ARG A 230 -20.03 -14.09 10.79
N SER A 231 -19.70 -14.87 11.81
CA SER A 231 -20.61 -15.12 12.93
C SER A 231 -20.51 -14.05 14.03
N VAL A 232 -19.42 -13.29 14.07
CA VAL A 232 -19.28 -12.12 14.95
C VAL A 232 -19.25 -10.89 14.06
N VAL A 233 -20.20 -9.98 14.28
CA VAL A 233 -20.39 -8.75 13.50
C VAL A 233 -20.33 -7.55 14.44
N ILE A 234 -19.47 -6.59 14.11
CA ILE A 234 -19.47 -5.24 14.67
C ILE A 234 -20.00 -4.33 13.58
N THR A 235 -21.11 -3.65 13.85
CA THR A 235 -21.82 -2.83 12.87
C THR A 235 -22.32 -1.55 13.52
N GLY A 236 -22.82 -0.65 12.70
CA GLY A 236 -23.41 0.62 13.07
C GLY A 236 -24.21 1.19 11.90
N PRO A 237 -24.76 2.40 12.03
CA PRO A 237 -25.36 3.11 10.91
C PRO A 237 -24.37 3.24 9.74
N PRO A 238 -24.81 3.08 8.48
CA PRO A 238 -23.96 3.31 7.30
C PRO A 238 -23.35 4.72 7.32
N ASN A 239 -22.05 4.83 7.10
CA ASN A 239 -21.33 6.11 7.10
C ASN A 239 -21.70 6.99 5.89
N TRP A 240 -21.89 6.39 4.71
CA TRP A 240 -22.08 7.06 3.42
C TRP A 240 -23.44 7.75 3.22
N ASP A 241 -24.40 7.54 4.14
CA ASP A 241 -25.73 8.17 4.15
C ASP A 241 -25.97 9.03 5.41
N THR A 242 -24.91 9.31 6.18
CA THR A 242 -25.00 10.16 7.38
C THR A 242 -24.55 11.58 7.08
N ALA A 243 -25.24 12.58 7.65
CA ALA A 243 -24.87 13.99 7.47
C ALA A 243 -23.48 14.32 8.02
N ASP A 244 -22.97 13.53 8.97
CA ASP A 244 -21.65 13.68 9.59
C ASP A 244 -20.58 12.75 9.02
N TRP A 245 -20.94 11.83 8.10
CA TRP A 245 -20.06 10.88 7.44
C TRP A 245 -19.25 9.99 8.38
N LYS A 246 -19.79 9.72 9.57
CA LYS A 246 -19.10 8.90 10.58
C LYS A 246 -19.62 7.48 10.55
N GLY A 247 -18.75 6.52 10.29
CA GLY A 247 -18.96 5.13 10.60
C GLY A 247 -18.54 4.81 12.03
N LEU A 248 -18.51 3.52 12.35
CA LEU A 248 -17.92 3.04 13.59
C LEU A 248 -16.39 2.94 13.49
N HIS A 249 -15.67 2.88 14.61
CA HIS A 249 -14.24 2.55 14.62
C HIS A 249 -13.88 1.63 15.79
N THR A 250 -12.80 0.85 15.61
CA THR A 250 -12.26 -0.03 16.64
C THR A 250 -10.86 0.43 17.02
N LEU A 251 -10.56 0.48 18.32
CA LEU A 251 -9.35 1.13 18.81
C LEU A 251 -8.70 0.29 19.91
N MET A 252 -7.38 0.29 19.96
CA MET A 252 -6.62 -0.14 21.14
C MET A 252 -5.68 0.98 21.52
N THR A 253 -5.74 1.43 22.78
CA THR A 253 -4.90 2.50 23.31
C THR A 253 -4.21 2.04 24.60
N GLY A 254 -2.99 2.50 24.84
CA GLY A 254 -2.16 2.05 25.96
C GLY A 254 -1.16 0.96 25.57
N SER A 255 -0.25 0.60 26.48
CA SER A 255 0.98 -0.15 26.14
C SER A 255 0.96 -1.65 26.42
N GLU A 256 -0.09 -2.19 27.07
CA GLU A 256 -0.15 -3.62 27.44
C GLU A 256 -1.48 -4.32 27.06
N GLY A 257 -2.50 -3.56 26.65
CA GLY A 257 -3.77 -4.11 26.18
C GLY A 257 -3.65 -4.70 24.77
N PHE A 258 -4.58 -5.59 24.39
CA PHE A 258 -4.65 -6.10 23.01
C PHE A 258 -6.08 -6.45 22.59
N MET A 259 -6.30 -6.42 21.27
CA MET A 259 -7.47 -6.98 20.61
C MET A 259 -7.06 -8.20 19.78
N ASP A 260 -7.63 -9.38 20.09
CA ASP A 260 -7.52 -10.59 19.26
C ASP A 260 -8.87 -10.83 18.59
N ALA A 261 -8.99 -10.41 17.33
CA ALA A 261 -10.21 -10.55 16.53
C ALA A 261 -9.95 -11.53 15.38
N ARG A 262 -10.67 -12.65 15.35
CA ARG A 262 -10.57 -13.69 14.32
C ARG A 262 -11.93 -14.03 13.77
N TYR A 263 -12.05 -14.05 12.44
CA TYR A 263 -13.32 -14.30 11.76
C TYR A 263 -14.45 -13.37 12.24
N VAL A 264 -14.09 -12.09 12.41
CA VAL A 264 -15.00 -11.01 12.79
C VAL A 264 -15.24 -10.15 11.56
N ARG A 265 -16.48 -9.71 11.36
CA ARG A 265 -16.82 -8.69 10.36
C ARG A 265 -17.00 -7.37 11.07
N VAL A 266 -16.25 -6.36 10.66
CA VAL A 266 -16.53 -4.97 11.03
C VAL A 266 -17.04 -4.30 9.77
N GLU A 267 -18.24 -3.72 9.83
CA GLU A 267 -18.89 -3.08 8.69
C GLU A 267 -19.38 -1.67 9.04
N ASN A 268 -19.64 -0.83 8.04
CA ASN A 268 -20.05 0.56 8.20
C ASN A 268 -19.05 1.34 9.08
N CYS A 269 -17.75 1.07 8.88
CA CYS A 269 -16.70 1.67 9.66
C CYS A 269 -16.03 2.86 8.97
N GLY A 270 -15.20 3.55 9.74
CA GLY A 270 -14.41 4.67 9.30
C GLY A 270 -15.02 6.03 9.62
N GLN A 271 -14.20 7.01 9.96
CA GLN A 271 -14.66 8.36 10.35
C GLN A 271 -13.77 9.42 9.66
N PRO A 272 -14.25 10.65 9.43
CA PRO A 272 -13.39 11.77 9.07
C PRO A 272 -12.55 12.23 10.29
N PRO A 273 -11.30 12.68 10.08
CA PRO A 273 -10.35 12.91 11.16
C PRO A 273 -10.80 13.99 12.15
N HIS A 274 -10.75 13.64 13.44
CA HIS A 274 -10.57 14.59 14.54
C HIS A 274 -9.12 14.46 15.01
N GLN A 275 -8.27 15.44 14.71
CA GLN A 275 -6.91 15.52 15.24
C GLN A 275 -6.05 14.24 15.05
N GLY A 276 -6.00 13.73 13.82
CA GLY A 276 -4.87 12.92 13.37
C GLY A 276 -5.12 11.42 13.22
N ASN A 277 -6.34 10.90 13.41
CA ASN A 277 -6.56 9.48 13.22
C ASN A 277 -7.98 9.15 12.76
N SER A 278 -8.13 8.58 11.54
CA SER A 278 -9.31 7.84 11.03
C SER A 278 -9.28 7.62 9.51
N ALA A 279 -9.54 6.39 9.03
CA ALA A 279 -9.83 6.06 7.63
C ALA A 279 -11.34 5.89 7.37
N ASP A 280 -11.73 5.81 6.10
CA ASP A 280 -13.06 5.45 5.61
C ASP A 280 -12.96 4.08 4.91
N ALA A 281 -13.54 3.04 5.51
CA ALA A 281 -13.67 1.74 4.85
C ALA A 281 -15.04 1.15 5.21
N ASP A 282 -15.84 0.71 4.23
CA ASP A 282 -17.08 0.00 4.52
C ASP A 282 -16.82 -1.32 5.29
N TYR A 283 -15.60 -1.85 5.22
CA TYR A 283 -15.12 -3.01 5.98
C TYR A 283 -13.66 -2.83 6.46
N VAL A 284 -13.48 -2.98 7.79
CA VAL A 284 -12.26 -2.95 8.63
C VAL A 284 -11.08 -2.09 8.13
N GLU A 285 -10.82 -0.96 8.80
CA GLU A 285 -9.48 -0.36 8.87
C GLU A 285 -8.64 -1.12 9.92
N ILE A 286 -7.44 -1.58 9.55
CA ILE A 286 -6.46 -2.12 10.50
C ILE A 286 -5.35 -1.09 10.65
N SER A 287 -5.39 -0.32 11.75
CA SER A 287 -4.26 0.49 12.22
C SER A 287 -3.49 -0.30 13.27
N THR A 288 -2.17 -0.39 13.12
CA THR A 288 -1.26 -1.00 14.09
C THR A 288 -0.55 0.06 14.94
N GLY A 289 -1.25 1.04 15.53
CA GLY A 289 -0.60 2.08 16.35
C GLY A 289 0.32 1.51 17.44
N ASP A 290 1.58 1.99 17.50
CA ASP A 290 2.69 1.55 18.36
C ASP A 290 2.95 0.02 18.42
N GLY A 291 2.29 -0.77 17.57
CA GLY A 291 2.31 -2.22 17.61
C GLY A 291 3.54 -2.78 16.91
N GLU A 292 4.35 -3.56 17.63
CA GLU A 292 5.43 -4.34 17.05
C GLU A 292 5.07 -5.83 16.99
N ARG A 293 5.48 -6.52 15.91
CA ARG A 293 5.38 -8.00 15.77
C ARG A 293 3.96 -8.57 15.73
N ALA A 294 2.97 -7.77 15.35
CA ALA A 294 1.61 -8.26 15.09
C ALA A 294 1.55 -9.12 13.82
N THR A 295 0.58 -10.01 13.73
CA THR A 295 0.26 -10.73 12.50
C THR A 295 -1.16 -10.39 12.07
N VAL A 296 -1.28 -9.79 10.90
CA VAL A 296 -2.54 -9.42 10.25
C VAL A 296 -2.67 -10.33 9.05
N SER A 297 -3.49 -11.38 9.16
CA SER A 297 -3.55 -12.40 8.12
C SER A 297 -4.94 -12.85 7.75
N ASN A 298 -5.13 -13.20 6.47
CA ASN A 298 -6.38 -13.75 5.94
C ASN A 298 -7.59 -12.82 6.11
N ASN A 299 -7.36 -11.50 6.17
CA ASN A 299 -8.42 -10.51 6.29
C ASN A 299 -8.99 -10.15 4.91
N ILE A 300 -10.28 -9.83 4.88
CA ILE A 300 -10.96 -9.29 3.72
C ILE A 300 -11.35 -7.86 4.05
N LEU A 301 -10.88 -6.92 3.24
CA LEU A 301 -11.30 -5.54 3.27
C LEU A 301 -12.09 -5.32 1.97
N TRP A 302 -13.40 -5.34 2.10
CA TRP A 302 -14.33 -5.22 0.97
C TRP A 302 -14.87 -3.79 0.87
N ASN A 303 -15.11 -3.33 -0.35
CA ASN A 303 -15.49 -1.96 -0.68
C ASN A 303 -14.70 -0.88 0.08
N THR A 304 -13.38 -1.03 0.12
CA THR A 304 -12.50 -0.02 0.70
C THR A 304 -12.40 1.16 -0.26
N MET A 305 -12.97 2.32 0.10
CA MET A 305 -12.95 3.52 -0.76
C MET A 305 -11.78 4.47 -0.47
N SER A 306 -11.16 4.35 0.72
CA SER A 306 -9.92 5.02 1.15
C SER A 306 -8.76 4.01 1.18
N ALA A 307 -7.76 4.19 2.04
CA ALA A 307 -6.80 3.11 2.31
C ALA A 307 -7.37 2.07 3.28
N GLY A 308 -7.05 0.80 3.04
CA GLY A 308 -7.59 -0.32 3.81
C GLY A 308 -6.78 -0.62 5.06
N VAL A 309 -5.45 -0.65 4.92
CA VAL A 309 -4.53 -0.87 6.02
C VAL A 309 -3.60 0.34 6.15
N TYR A 310 -3.52 0.89 7.37
CA TYR A 310 -2.63 1.99 7.70
C TYR A 310 -1.51 1.52 8.63
N VAL A 311 -0.27 1.77 8.22
CA VAL A 311 0.92 1.68 9.08
C VAL A 311 1.41 3.11 9.27
N GLU A 312 1.06 3.73 10.39
CA GLU A 312 0.73 5.15 10.46
C GLU A 312 1.90 6.07 10.85
N ASP A 313 2.64 5.77 11.90
CA ASP A 313 3.57 6.71 12.53
C ASP A 313 5.01 6.55 12.03
N GLY A 314 5.43 5.32 11.71
CA GLY A 314 6.78 5.00 11.23
C GLY A 314 7.63 4.21 12.22
N ASN A 315 7.14 3.99 13.44
CA ASN A 315 7.74 3.12 14.46
C ASN A 315 6.99 1.78 14.63
N GLU A 316 5.91 1.54 13.88
CA GLU A 316 5.30 0.22 13.77
C GLU A 316 6.24 -0.68 12.98
N MET A 317 6.76 -1.73 13.61
CA MET A 317 7.79 -2.56 13.00
C MET A 317 7.53 -4.05 13.21
N ASN A 318 8.09 -4.84 12.32
CA ASN A 318 8.09 -6.30 12.33
C ASN A 318 6.69 -6.92 12.31
N ASN A 319 5.66 -6.14 11.98
CA ASN A 319 4.33 -6.68 11.73
C ASN A 319 4.34 -7.48 10.43
N THR A 320 3.51 -8.51 10.36
CA THR A 320 3.37 -9.35 9.17
C THR A 320 1.94 -9.25 8.66
N PHE A 321 1.80 -8.59 7.51
CA PHE A 321 0.58 -8.54 6.72
C PHE A 321 0.65 -9.64 5.67
N GLN A 322 -0.15 -10.69 5.80
CA GLN A 322 -0.10 -11.82 4.88
C GLN A 322 -1.45 -12.36 4.43
N GLU A 323 -1.58 -12.75 3.17
CA GLU A 323 -2.79 -13.38 2.62
C GLU A 323 -4.06 -12.51 2.80
N ASN A 324 -3.92 -11.20 2.90
CA ASN A 324 -5.06 -10.29 3.00
C ASN A 324 -5.54 -9.88 1.60
N VAL A 325 -6.83 -9.67 1.45
CA VAL A 325 -7.46 -9.24 0.19
C VAL A 325 -8.15 -7.91 0.42
N VAL A 326 -7.75 -6.88 -0.32
CA VAL A 326 -8.33 -5.53 -0.31
C VAL A 326 -8.97 -5.27 -1.67
N ILE A 327 -10.29 -5.03 -1.68
CA ILE A 327 -11.06 -4.82 -2.91
C ILE A 327 -11.92 -3.57 -2.75
N CYS A 328 -11.84 -2.66 -3.71
CA CYS A 328 -12.88 -1.66 -3.90
C CYS A 328 -13.88 -2.13 -4.96
N MET A 329 -15.19 -1.96 -4.71
CA MET A 329 -16.22 -2.50 -5.59
C MET A 329 -16.62 -1.55 -6.73
N HIS A 330 -16.19 -0.29 -6.69
CA HIS A 330 -16.62 0.75 -7.64
C HIS A 330 -15.80 0.74 -8.93
N GLU A 331 -16.34 1.28 -10.01
CA GLU A 331 -15.57 1.46 -11.25
C GLU A 331 -14.39 2.40 -11.00
N VAL A 332 -13.20 2.02 -11.49
CA VAL A 332 -12.02 2.88 -11.44
C VAL A 332 -12.17 4.01 -12.47
N PRO A 333 -12.11 5.29 -12.06
CA PRO A 333 -12.22 6.41 -12.98
C PRO A 333 -11.14 6.39 -14.06
N PRO A 334 -11.42 6.92 -15.27
CA PRO A 334 -10.43 7.05 -16.32
C PRO A 334 -9.26 7.96 -15.89
N LEU A 335 -8.09 7.73 -16.49
CA LEU A 335 -6.82 8.37 -16.12
C LEU A 335 -6.80 9.88 -16.38
N ASN A 336 -7.47 10.35 -17.44
CA ASN A 336 -7.46 11.75 -17.87
C ASN A 336 -8.80 12.14 -18.50
N PRO A 337 -9.40 13.30 -18.16
CA PRO A 337 -8.97 14.23 -17.10
C PRO A 337 -9.09 13.63 -15.71
N LEU A 338 -8.06 13.88 -14.87
CA LEU A 338 -8.19 13.78 -13.43
C LEU A 338 -9.48 14.54 -13.06
N PRO A 339 -10.45 13.90 -12.39
CA PRO A 339 -11.68 14.58 -11.97
C PRO A 339 -11.40 15.84 -11.13
N CYS A 340 -10.18 15.99 -10.61
CA CYS A 340 -9.82 16.91 -9.53
C CYS A 340 -8.50 17.70 -9.73
N ASN A 341 -8.20 18.18 -10.94
CA ASN A 341 -7.02 19.04 -11.18
C ASN A 341 -7.25 20.53 -10.83
N LYS A 342 -7.99 20.85 -9.76
CA LYS A 342 -8.14 22.24 -9.27
C LYS A 342 -7.39 22.39 -7.95
N GLY A 343 -6.31 23.17 -7.98
CA GLY A 343 -5.44 23.47 -6.85
C GLY A 343 -6.04 24.33 -5.74
N ASP A 344 -7.30 24.13 -5.36
CA ASP A 344 -7.93 24.83 -4.24
C ASP A 344 -8.94 23.92 -3.51
N THR A 345 -8.53 23.45 -2.33
CA THR A 345 -9.35 23.17 -1.11
C THR A 345 -10.69 22.42 -1.16
N GLY A 346 -11.12 21.84 -2.28
CA GLY A 346 -12.46 21.25 -2.42
C GLY A 346 -12.46 19.74 -2.68
N ILE A 347 -12.98 18.96 -1.71
CA ILE A 347 -13.40 17.56 -1.89
C ILE A 347 -14.35 17.47 -3.10
N CYS A 348 -13.88 16.90 -4.22
CA CYS A 348 -14.68 16.77 -5.44
C CYS A 348 -15.88 15.85 -5.19
N PRO A 349 -17.12 16.26 -5.52
CA PRO A 349 -18.30 15.40 -5.42
C PRO A 349 -18.16 14.08 -6.21
N GLU A 350 -17.46 14.09 -7.34
CA GLU A 350 -17.24 12.93 -8.21
C GLU A 350 -16.20 11.95 -7.64
N ALA A 351 -15.23 12.44 -6.85
CA ALA A 351 -14.30 11.60 -6.10
C ALA A 351 -14.97 10.90 -4.90
N ARG A 352 -16.22 11.26 -4.55
CA ARG A 352 -17.03 10.63 -3.49
C ARG A 352 -17.74 9.35 -3.95
N GLN A 353 -17.58 8.96 -5.22
CA GLN A 353 -18.29 7.81 -5.81
C GLN A 353 -17.34 6.72 -6.35
N GLY A 354 -16.03 6.85 -6.13
CA GLY A 354 -15.02 5.93 -6.67
C GLY A 354 -13.93 5.58 -5.66
N CYS A 355 -13.11 4.58 -6.01
CA CYS A 355 -12.02 3.99 -5.21
C CYS A 355 -10.80 4.90 -4.99
N THR A 356 -11.03 6.21 -4.98
CA THR A 356 -10.03 7.27 -5.08
C THR A 356 -10.27 8.36 -4.02
N TYR A 357 -11.01 8.05 -2.96
CA TYR A 357 -11.46 9.05 -2.01
C TYR A 357 -10.31 9.48 -1.10
N ASP A 358 -9.82 10.70 -1.29
CA ASP A 358 -8.72 11.26 -0.51
C ASP A 358 -9.24 12.06 0.70
N MET A 359 -9.24 11.41 1.86
CA MET A 359 -9.64 12.01 3.14
C MET A 359 -8.73 13.14 3.60
N PHE A 360 -7.49 13.19 3.11
CA PHE A 360 -6.48 14.16 3.53
C PHE A 360 -6.39 15.36 2.60
N ASN A 361 -7.26 15.44 1.57
CA ASN A 361 -7.20 16.45 0.54
C ASN A 361 -5.80 16.54 -0.11
N GLN A 362 -5.11 15.38 -0.22
CA GLN A 362 -3.78 15.25 -0.81
C GLN A 362 -3.82 14.99 -2.33
N GLY A 363 -5.00 15.07 -2.96
CA GLY A 363 -5.19 14.94 -4.41
C GLY A 363 -5.20 13.51 -4.94
N GLY A 364 -5.89 12.56 -4.29
CA GLY A 364 -6.10 11.20 -4.81
C GLY A 364 -4.89 10.30 -4.60
N ARG A 365 -4.31 10.31 -3.40
CA ARG A 365 -3.07 9.57 -3.11
C ARG A 365 -3.32 8.64 -1.93
N LEU A 366 -3.93 7.49 -2.14
CA LEU A 366 -4.08 6.45 -1.12
C LEU A 366 -3.80 5.08 -1.74
N GLY A 367 -3.45 4.10 -0.92
CA GLY A 367 -3.21 2.73 -1.36
C GLY A 367 -4.06 1.74 -0.56
N GLY A 368 -4.36 0.56 -1.11
CA GLY A 368 -4.99 -0.52 -0.33
C GLY A 368 -4.20 -0.81 0.96
N PHE A 369 -2.87 -0.75 0.87
CA PHE A 369 -1.97 -0.55 2.00
C PHE A 369 -1.31 0.82 1.91
N PHE A 370 -1.35 1.55 3.02
CA PHE A 370 -0.72 2.85 3.19
C PHE A 370 0.36 2.75 4.28
N VAL A 371 1.62 2.89 3.89
CA VAL A 371 2.75 2.45 4.71
C VAL A 371 3.74 3.58 4.97
N ILE A 372 3.84 4.01 6.22
CA ILE A 372 4.89 4.90 6.74
C ILE A 372 5.92 4.10 7.55
N GLY A 373 5.46 3.10 8.32
CA GLY A 373 6.33 2.10 8.95
C GLY A 373 6.89 1.12 7.93
N MET A 374 8.07 1.41 7.38
CA MET A 374 8.65 0.59 6.29
C MET A 374 9.09 -0.81 6.73
N THR A 375 9.49 -0.97 7.99
CA THR A 375 10.08 -2.20 8.53
C THR A 375 9.03 -3.25 8.87
N ASN A 376 8.08 -3.51 7.97
CA ASN A 376 7.04 -4.52 8.10
C ASN A 376 7.06 -5.50 6.92
N ASN A 377 6.46 -6.68 7.12
CA ASN A 377 6.40 -7.73 6.12
C ASN A 377 5.06 -7.68 5.38
N PHE A 378 5.09 -7.68 4.06
CA PHE A 378 3.94 -7.72 3.16
C PHE A 378 4.07 -8.94 2.25
N VAL A 379 3.34 -10.01 2.58
CA VAL A 379 3.53 -11.33 2.00
C VAL A 379 2.22 -11.89 1.42
N ARG A 380 2.16 -12.10 0.11
CA ARG A 380 1.01 -12.73 -0.58
C ARG A 380 -0.33 -12.02 -0.34
N ASN A 381 -0.30 -10.69 -0.18
CA ASN A 381 -1.51 -9.88 -0.15
C ASN A 381 -2.02 -9.64 -1.57
N ARG A 382 -3.30 -9.34 -1.70
CA ARG A 382 -3.96 -9.05 -2.97
C ARG A 382 -4.71 -7.74 -2.85
N VAL A 383 -4.45 -6.80 -3.75
CA VAL A 383 -5.12 -5.50 -3.76
C VAL A 383 -5.64 -5.21 -5.15
N VAL A 384 -6.94 -4.97 -5.21
CA VAL A 384 -7.68 -4.89 -6.45
C VAL A 384 -8.47 -3.60 -6.52
N ASN A 385 -8.36 -2.93 -7.66
CA ASN A 385 -9.25 -1.83 -8.03
C ASN A 385 -9.19 -0.61 -7.08
N MET A 386 -8.05 -0.41 -6.41
CA MET A 386 -7.77 0.75 -5.54
C MET A 386 -7.10 1.88 -6.32
N GLU A 387 -6.90 3.06 -5.72
CA GLU A 387 -6.08 4.12 -6.33
C GLU A 387 -4.62 3.66 -6.51
N ASN A 388 -3.99 3.15 -5.45
CA ASN A 388 -2.70 2.45 -5.50
C ASN A 388 -2.82 1.09 -4.79
N CYS A 389 -1.96 0.12 -5.11
CA CYS A 389 -1.97 -1.19 -4.44
C CYS A 389 -1.36 -1.12 -3.03
N ILE A 390 -0.02 -1.13 -2.93
CA ILE A 390 0.75 -1.00 -1.69
C ILE A 390 1.62 0.23 -1.85
N TRP A 391 1.29 1.30 -1.14
CA TRP A 391 2.03 2.55 -1.20
C TRP A 391 2.88 2.75 0.05
N PHE A 392 4.20 2.67 -0.15
CA PHE A 392 5.20 3.09 0.82
C PHE A 392 5.41 4.59 0.63
N LYS A 393 4.99 5.37 1.63
CA LYS A 393 4.86 6.84 1.57
C LYS A 393 5.98 7.52 2.36
N GLY A 394 7.23 7.22 2.01
CA GLY A 394 8.37 7.76 2.76
C GLY A 394 8.50 9.27 2.58
N SER A 395 8.41 9.76 1.34
CA SER A 395 8.69 11.17 1.01
C SER A 395 7.66 12.16 1.51
N ALA A 396 6.40 11.73 1.63
CA ALA A 396 5.34 12.64 2.06
C ALA A 396 5.25 12.75 3.59
N ASP A 397 5.88 11.83 4.34
CA ASP A 397 6.01 11.88 5.80
C ASP A 397 7.46 11.57 6.25
N PRO A 398 8.46 12.35 5.81
CA PRO A 398 9.87 11.98 5.92
C PRO A 398 10.40 12.04 7.36
N ALA A 399 9.63 12.57 8.31
CA ALA A 399 9.94 12.61 9.73
C ALA A 399 9.01 11.72 10.58
N GLY A 400 8.17 10.88 9.94
CA GLY A 400 7.11 10.14 10.63
C GLY A 400 5.92 11.00 11.05
N ARG A 401 4.94 10.37 11.69
CA ARG A 401 3.72 11.01 12.21
C ARG A 401 3.52 10.71 13.69
N GLY A 402 2.47 11.33 14.25
CA GLY A 402 2.00 11.04 15.60
C GLY A 402 3.11 11.05 16.64
N HIS A 403 3.26 9.93 17.35
CA HIS A 403 4.24 9.81 18.42
C HIS A 403 5.69 9.64 17.92
N ALA A 404 5.86 9.20 16.67
CA ALA A 404 7.14 9.01 16.00
C ALA A 404 7.66 10.28 15.29
N ALA A 405 6.85 11.33 15.19
CA ALA A 405 7.21 12.58 14.51
C ALA A 405 8.56 13.15 15.01
N GLY A 406 9.51 13.32 14.09
CA GLY A 406 10.88 13.79 14.35
C GLY A 406 11.80 12.76 15.02
N LYS A 407 11.36 11.52 15.22
CA LYS A 407 12.12 10.43 15.86
C LYS A 407 12.42 9.28 14.90
N VAL A 408 11.89 9.34 13.67
CA VAL A 408 12.08 8.35 12.61
C VAL A 408 12.33 9.05 11.26
N CYS A 409 12.88 8.32 10.29
CA CYS A 409 13.03 8.79 8.91
C CYS A 409 12.54 7.76 7.90
N PRO A 410 11.22 7.70 7.63
CA PRO A 410 10.58 6.69 6.81
C PRO A 410 11.25 6.44 5.46
N MET A 411 11.75 7.48 4.78
CA MET A 411 12.48 7.33 3.51
C MET A 411 13.74 6.46 3.58
N HIS A 412 14.34 6.32 4.76
CA HIS A 412 15.63 5.64 4.95
C HIS A 412 15.53 4.39 5.80
N LEU A 413 14.32 4.05 6.25
CA LEU A 413 14.09 2.85 7.03
C LEU A 413 14.21 1.60 6.13
N PRO A 414 14.87 0.53 6.61
CA PRO A 414 14.85 -0.76 5.94
C PRO A 414 13.43 -1.31 5.82
N PHE A 415 13.17 -1.99 4.70
CA PHE A 415 11.95 -2.77 4.53
C PHE A 415 12.03 -4.10 5.28
N GLY A 416 10.87 -4.63 5.67
CA GLY A 416 10.73 -6.05 5.96
C GLY A 416 10.67 -6.89 4.67
N GLN A 417 10.10 -8.08 4.76
CA GLN A 417 9.89 -8.93 3.58
C GLN A 417 8.77 -8.37 2.70
N ILE A 418 9.02 -8.23 1.39
CA ILE A 418 8.02 -7.90 0.39
C ILE A 418 8.02 -9.03 -0.64
N SER A 419 7.00 -9.89 -0.59
CA SER A 419 7.01 -11.11 -1.39
C SER A 419 5.63 -11.60 -1.83
N GLY A 420 5.49 -11.93 -3.11
CA GLY A 420 4.37 -12.70 -3.63
C GLY A 420 3.03 -11.96 -3.66
N ASN A 421 3.02 -10.63 -3.50
CA ASN A 421 1.77 -9.88 -3.56
C ASN A 421 1.25 -9.79 -5.01
N VAL A 422 -0.06 -9.61 -5.14
CA VAL A 422 -0.74 -9.43 -6.42
C VAL A 422 -1.47 -8.10 -6.41
N CYS A 423 -1.12 -7.23 -7.34
CA CYS A 423 -1.67 -5.90 -7.47
C CYS A 423 -2.32 -5.77 -8.84
N HIS A 424 -3.65 -5.63 -8.91
CA HIS A 424 -4.26 -5.50 -10.23
C HIS A 424 -5.48 -4.61 -10.34
N ASP A 425 -5.70 -4.16 -11.58
CA ASP A 425 -6.79 -3.28 -11.96
C ASP A 425 -6.82 -1.97 -11.15
N ASN A 426 -5.73 -1.61 -10.45
CA ASN A 426 -5.64 -0.38 -9.66
C ASN A 426 -5.53 0.83 -10.59
N ARG A 427 -5.98 2.00 -10.13
CA ARG A 427 -6.03 3.22 -10.95
C ARG A 427 -4.65 3.67 -11.38
N ARG A 428 -3.74 3.83 -10.43
CA ARG A 428 -2.40 4.37 -10.64
C ARG A 428 -1.37 3.28 -10.43
N PHE A 429 -0.71 3.27 -9.27
CA PHE A 429 0.38 2.35 -9.05
C PHE A 429 -0.13 0.98 -8.58
N GLY A 430 0.48 -0.08 -9.10
CA GLY A 430 0.58 -1.36 -8.42
C GLY A 430 1.46 -1.22 -7.17
N ILE A 431 2.48 -2.06 -6.98
CA ILE A 431 3.44 -1.80 -5.90
C ILE A 431 4.12 -0.44 -6.12
N TYR A 432 4.14 0.41 -5.07
CA TYR A 432 4.63 1.78 -5.13
C TYR A 432 5.63 2.11 -4.01
N LEU A 433 6.91 2.04 -4.33
CA LEU A 433 8.05 2.37 -3.45
C LEU A 433 8.51 3.81 -3.71
N ASP A 434 7.72 4.80 -3.30
CA ASP A 434 7.83 6.20 -3.74
C ASP A 434 9.27 6.78 -3.88
N PHE A 435 9.90 7.18 -2.79
CA PHE A 435 11.20 7.81 -2.68
C PHE A 435 11.87 7.16 -1.48
N GLN A 436 12.50 6.03 -1.75
CA GLN A 436 12.99 5.12 -0.73
C GLN A 436 14.47 4.90 -0.93
N SER A 437 15.24 5.11 0.13
CA SER A 437 16.67 4.88 0.14
C SER A 437 17.06 4.28 1.48
N PRO A 438 16.72 2.99 1.69
CA PRO A 438 17.05 2.25 2.91
C PRO A 438 18.52 2.35 3.28
N ARG A 439 18.78 2.55 4.56
CA ARG A 439 20.12 2.69 5.13
C ARG A 439 20.29 1.82 6.37
N MET A 440 21.54 1.63 6.77
CA MET A 440 21.87 1.03 8.05
C MET A 440 21.57 2.03 9.19
N ILE A 441 20.43 1.88 9.86
CA ILE A 441 19.95 2.80 10.90
C ILE A 441 19.76 2.09 12.24
N PRO A 442 20.38 2.56 13.34
CA PRO A 442 20.17 1.98 14.66
C PRO A 442 18.78 2.35 15.21
N ARG A 443 18.11 1.38 15.85
CA ARG A 443 16.80 1.56 16.48
C ARG A 443 16.85 1.30 17.98
N ASP A 444 16.02 2.00 18.74
CA ASP A 444 15.78 1.72 20.16
C ASP A 444 14.65 0.67 20.37
N GLU A 445 14.29 0.42 21.63
CA GLU A 445 13.26 -0.57 22.00
C GLU A 445 11.82 -0.19 21.63
N ASN A 446 11.59 1.08 21.25
CA ASN A 446 10.28 1.60 20.85
C ASN A 446 10.19 1.84 19.33
N GLY A 447 11.21 1.40 18.59
CA GLY A 447 11.31 1.58 17.15
C GLY A 447 11.70 2.97 16.69
N PHE A 448 12.20 3.84 17.58
CA PHE A 448 12.75 5.13 17.18
C PHE A 448 14.19 5.00 16.70
N VAL A 449 14.64 5.94 15.88
CA VAL A 449 16.03 6.00 15.44
C VAL A 449 16.89 6.45 16.62
N ALA A 450 17.77 5.56 17.09
CA ALA A 450 18.49 5.73 18.35
C ALA A 450 19.46 6.92 18.35
N ASP A 451 19.97 7.28 17.17
CA ASP A 451 20.93 8.36 16.97
C ASP A 451 20.32 9.56 16.22
N ILE A 452 18.99 9.73 16.20
CA ILE A 452 18.30 10.78 15.43
C ILE A 452 18.76 12.21 15.75
N ALA A 453 19.30 12.43 16.95
CA ALA A 453 19.84 13.73 17.38
C ALA A 453 21.31 13.95 16.99
N ASP A 454 22.02 12.93 16.51
CA ASP A 454 23.39 13.04 16.02
C ASP A 454 23.39 13.63 14.59
N PRO A 455 24.07 14.76 14.34
CA PRO A 455 24.22 15.30 12.99
C PRO A 455 24.88 14.33 12.00
N ASN A 456 25.58 13.31 12.48
CA ASN A 456 26.21 12.26 11.67
C ASN A 456 25.32 11.02 11.46
N SER A 457 24.07 11.02 11.96
CA SER A 457 23.16 9.89 11.76
C SER A 457 22.97 9.59 10.27
N ASN A 458 22.94 8.31 9.93
CA ASN A 458 22.64 7.84 8.57
C ASN A 458 21.21 8.20 8.13
N CYS A 459 20.36 8.62 9.07
CA CYS A 459 19.06 9.18 8.78
C CYS A 459 19.12 10.44 7.90
N PHE A 460 20.22 11.21 8.00
CA PHE A 460 20.41 12.45 7.22
C PHE A 460 21.60 12.36 6.27
N ASN A 461 22.56 11.48 6.56
CA ASN A 461 23.80 11.37 5.81
C ASN A 461 23.80 10.11 4.96
N GLU A 462 24.01 10.28 3.66
CA GLU A 462 24.14 9.17 2.72
C GLU A 462 25.52 8.49 2.80
N VAL A 463 26.50 9.20 3.34
CA VAL A 463 27.87 8.75 3.51
C VAL A 463 28.22 8.81 4.99
N THR A 464 28.83 7.75 5.50
CA THR A 464 29.34 7.70 6.87
C THR A 464 30.50 8.70 7.05
N PRO A 465 30.84 9.11 8.28
CA PRO A 465 31.94 10.05 8.52
C PRO A 465 33.31 9.61 7.97
N ASP A 466 33.51 8.32 7.73
CA ASP A 466 34.72 7.76 7.12
C ASP A 466 34.62 7.52 5.60
N GLY A 467 33.58 8.07 4.95
CA GLY A 467 33.46 8.10 3.49
C GLY A 467 32.81 6.88 2.86
N ARG A 468 32.21 5.97 3.64
CA ARG A 468 31.52 4.79 3.10
C ARG A 468 30.06 5.07 2.82
N ASP A 469 29.50 4.35 1.87
CA ASP A 469 28.05 4.34 1.61
C ASP A 469 27.29 3.86 2.87
N SER A 470 26.32 4.64 3.33
CA SER A 470 25.44 4.31 4.46
C SER A 470 24.27 3.39 4.09
N GLY A 471 24.18 3.03 2.81
CA GLY A 471 23.15 2.18 2.24
C GLY A 471 22.99 0.83 2.93
N LEU A 472 21.82 0.24 2.75
CA LEU A 472 21.47 -1.02 3.41
C LEU A 472 22.31 -2.19 2.89
N ILE A 473 22.85 -3.00 3.81
CA ILE A 473 23.61 -4.22 3.49
C ILE A 473 23.04 -5.40 4.30
N PRO A 474 22.52 -6.46 3.64
CA PRO A 474 22.29 -6.59 2.21
C PRO A 474 21.15 -5.70 1.70
N ALA A 475 21.12 -5.42 0.40
CA ALA A 475 20.00 -4.70 -0.22
C ALA A 475 18.67 -5.44 0.02
N ASN A 476 17.59 -4.68 0.25
CA ASN A 476 16.24 -5.25 0.36
C ASN A 476 15.83 -5.90 -0.97
N ILE A 477 14.87 -6.83 -0.90
CA ILE A 477 14.36 -7.54 -2.08
C ILE A 477 12.84 -7.41 -2.11
N VAL A 478 12.33 -7.06 -3.28
CA VAL A 478 10.93 -7.20 -3.68
C VAL A 478 10.89 -8.43 -4.58
N GLU A 479 10.24 -9.51 -4.13
CA GLU A 479 10.28 -10.80 -4.82
C GLU A 479 8.91 -11.35 -5.19
N ASP A 480 8.83 -12.05 -6.34
CA ASP A 480 7.62 -12.77 -6.77
C ASP A 480 6.35 -11.91 -6.87
N GLU A 481 6.51 -10.59 -7.02
CA GLU A 481 5.41 -9.65 -7.23
C GLU A 481 4.78 -9.81 -8.61
N LEU A 482 3.44 -9.81 -8.64
CA LEU A 482 2.65 -9.86 -9.86
C LEU A 482 1.75 -8.62 -9.95
N ASP A 483 2.07 -7.74 -10.90
CA ASP A 483 1.29 -6.54 -11.16
C ASP A 483 0.65 -6.63 -12.54
N TRP A 484 -0.66 -6.44 -12.64
CA TRP A 484 -1.33 -6.42 -13.94
C TRP A 484 -2.46 -5.39 -14.03
N HIS A 485 -2.66 -4.82 -15.22
CA HIS A 485 -3.72 -3.83 -15.48
C HIS A 485 -3.65 -2.52 -14.67
N ASN A 486 -2.51 -2.20 -14.05
CA ASN A 486 -2.27 -0.93 -13.36
C ASN A 486 -1.75 0.14 -14.34
N GLU A 487 -1.82 1.42 -13.98
CA GLU A 487 -1.22 2.49 -14.80
C GLU A 487 0.31 2.50 -14.65
N PHE A 488 0.78 2.40 -13.41
CA PHE A 488 2.19 2.41 -13.08
C PHE A 488 2.52 1.22 -12.18
N VAL A 489 3.79 0.85 -12.13
CA VAL A 489 4.38 0.01 -11.08
C VAL A 489 5.75 0.61 -10.81
N GLY A 490 6.18 0.73 -9.55
CA GLY A 490 7.54 1.09 -9.22
C GLY A 490 7.70 2.28 -8.28
N GLN A 491 8.53 3.24 -8.65
CA GLN A 491 9.17 4.21 -7.76
C GLN A 491 9.59 5.50 -8.48
N TYR A 492 9.80 6.57 -7.73
CA TYR A 492 10.57 7.70 -8.20
C TYR A 492 12.06 7.47 -7.93
N THR A 493 12.46 7.49 -6.67
CA THR A 493 13.85 7.21 -6.27
C THR A 493 13.87 5.92 -5.46
N LEU A 494 14.73 4.98 -5.84
CA LEU A 494 14.89 3.73 -5.10
C LEU A 494 16.35 3.33 -5.09
N SER A 495 16.95 3.17 -3.91
CA SER A 495 18.31 2.66 -3.74
C SER A 495 18.33 1.44 -2.82
N ASP A 496 19.36 0.61 -2.91
CA ASP A 496 19.53 -0.62 -2.09
C ASP A 496 18.27 -1.52 -2.00
N VAL A 497 17.47 -1.55 -3.08
CA VAL A 497 16.35 -2.48 -3.26
C VAL A 497 16.45 -3.14 -4.64
N ARG A 498 16.33 -4.46 -4.68
CA ARG A 498 16.29 -5.28 -5.90
C ARG A 498 14.90 -5.81 -6.17
N TYR A 499 14.49 -5.81 -7.44
CA TYR A 499 13.36 -6.61 -7.93
C TYR A 499 13.85 -7.98 -8.40
N LEU A 500 13.24 -9.05 -7.89
CA LEU A 500 13.59 -10.43 -8.21
C LEU A 500 12.33 -11.21 -8.60
N ARG A 501 12.31 -11.84 -9.78
CA ARG A 501 11.15 -12.62 -10.27
C ARG A 501 9.85 -11.79 -10.35
N TYR A 502 9.97 -10.49 -10.57
CA TYR A 502 8.84 -9.60 -10.79
C TYR A 502 8.18 -9.86 -12.15
N VAL A 503 6.86 -9.86 -12.20
CA VAL A 503 6.08 -10.02 -13.43
C VAL A 503 5.08 -8.88 -13.56
N GLY A 504 5.28 -8.01 -14.55
CA GLY A 504 4.33 -6.97 -14.94
C GLY A 504 3.58 -7.35 -16.23
N ILE A 505 2.25 -7.39 -16.21
CA ILE A 505 1.42 -7.77 -17.37
C ILE A 505 0.40 -6.69 -17.70
N ASN A 506 0.49 -6.13 -18.91
CA ASN A 506 -0.45 -5.14 -19.44
C ASN A 506 -0.69 -3.96 -18.49
N ASN A 507 0.32 -3.62 -17.68
CA ASN A 507 0.37 -2.34 -17.00
C ASN A 507 0.67 -1.25 -18.04
N MET A 508 0.09 -0.05 -17.90
CA MET A 508 0.43 1.06 -18.78
C MET A 508 1.92 1.36 -18.69
N HIS A 509 2.58 1.21 -17.54
CA HIS A 509 4.03 1.15 -17.42
C HIS A 509 4.42 -0.06 -16.57
N CYS A 510 5.22 -0.96 -17.14
CA CYS A 510 5.67 -2.16 -16.42
C CYS A 510 6.57 -1.82 -15.23
N MET A 511 7.37 -0.76 -15.37
CA MET A 511 8.16 -0.23 -14.27
C MET A 511 8.36 1.26 -14.53
N TYR A 512 8.26 2.05 -13.48
CA TYR A 512 8.52 3.47 -13.45
C TYR A 512 9.63 3.68 -12.41
N TRP A 513 10.82 4.08 -12.82
CA TRP A 513 11.98 4.25 -11.93
C TRP A 513 12.79 5.45 -12.40
N LYS A 514 12.84 6.54 -11.61
CA LYS A 514 13.50 7.79 -12.03
C LYS A 514 14.98 7.87 -11.68
N SER A 515 15.39 7.41 -10.49
CA SER A 515 16.79 7.44 -10.06
C SER A 515 17.15 6.32 -9.07
N SER A 516 18.43 5.99 -9.01
CA SER A 516 19.00 4.95 -8.14
C SER A 516 20.51 5.18 -7.92
N LYS A 517 21.21 4.19 -7.37
CA LYS A 517 22.66 4.14 -7.20
C LYS A 517 23.16 2.69 -7.25
N LYS A 518 24.48 2.49 -7.28
CA LYS A 518 25.06 1.15 -7.05
C LYS A 518 24.68 0.65 -5.65
N PHE A 519 24.48 -0.66 -5.49
CA PHE A 519 24.16 -1.22 -4.18
C PHE A 519 25.36 -1.15 -3.24
N ALA A 520 25.11 -0.78 -1.99
CA ALA A 520 26.09 -0.75 -0.93
C ALA A 520 26.69 -2.14 -0.66
N ASP A 521 25.92 -3.21 -0.93
CA ASP A 521 26.37 -4.60 -0.80
C ASP A 521 27.24 -5.10 -1.97
N GLY A 522 27.49 -4.25 -2.98
CA GLY A 522 28.27 -4.59 -4.18
C GLY A 522 27.51 -5.41 -5.22
N GLY A 523 26.21 -5.65 -5.03
CA GLY A 523 25.35 -6.32 -6.00
C GLY A 523 25.20 -5.53 -7.29
N LEU A 524 25.29 -6.21 -8.43
CA LEU A 524 25.27 -5.56 -9.75
C LEU A 524 23.86 -5.31 -10.30
N TYR A 525 22.96 -6.28 -10.12
CA TYR A 525 21.68 -6.29 -10.84
C TYR A 525 20.55 -5.80 -9.94
N HIS A 526 19.90 -4.73 -10.40
CA HIS A 526 18.74 -4.11 -9.76
C HIS A 526 17.46 -4.87 -10.08
N VAL A 527 17.39 -5.47 -11.27
CA VAL A 527 16.26 -6.30 -11.72
C VAL A 527 16.78 -7.65 -12.18
N ARG A 528 16.21 -8.74 -11.67
CA ARG A 528 16.64 -10.10 -11.98
C ARG A 528 15.46 -11.04 -12.19
N ASP A 529 15.59 -11.90 -13.19
CA ASP A 529 14.66 -13.01 -13.45
C ASP A 529 13.20 -12.53 -13.67
N SER A 530 13.04 -11.31 -14.19
CA SER A 530 11.75 -10.60 -14.26
C SER A 530 11.19 -10.52 -15.68
N MET A 531 9.90 -10.18 -15.80
CA MET A 531 9.22 -10.04 -17.09
C MET A 531 8.38 -8.77 -17.16
N CYS A 532 8.46 -8.09 -18.30
CA CYS A 532 7.56 -7.01 -18.70
C CYS A 532 6.79 -7.44 -19.94
N ILE A 533 5.48 -7.63 -19.79
CA ILE A 533 4.60 -8.18 -20.80
C ILE A 533 3.55 -7.14 -21.16
N ASN A 534 3.45 -6.79 -22.44
CA ASN A 534 2.45 -5.87 -22.97
C ASN A 534 1.83 -6.43 -24.25
N VAL A 535 0.97 -7.43 -24.11
CA VAL A 535 0.37 -8.15 -25.24
C VAL A 535 -1.07 -7.67 -25.44
N PRO A 536 -1.56 -7.59 -26.69
CA PRO A 536 -2.95 -7.25 -26.93
C PRO A 536 -3.86 -8.25 -26.20
N ALA A 537 -4.51 -7.78 -25.13
CA ALA A 537 -5.62 -8.44 -24.48
C ALA A 537 -6.79 -7.48 -24.69
N GLY A 538 -7.68 -7.81 -25.64
CA GLY A 538 -8.69 -6.87 -26.12
C GLY A 538 -9.45 -6.16 -24.99
N GLY A 539 -9.88 -4.92 -25.22
CA GLY A 539 -10.62 -4.10 -24.25
C GLY A 539 -9.81 -2.94 -23.66
N LEU A 540 -10.05 -2.62 -22.38
CA LEU A 540 -9.48 -1.46 -21.67
C LEU A 540 -7.95 -1.49 -21.53
N PHE A 541 -7.27 -2.57 -21.93
CA PHE A 541 -5.86 -2.84 -21.64
C PHE A 541 -4.94 -2.78 -22.86
N GLU A 542 -5.45 -2.31 -24.00
CA GLU A 542 -4.65 -1.96 -25.18
C GLU A 542 -3.91 -0.62 -24.97
N PHE A 543 -3.11 -0.51 -23.90
CA PHE A 543 -2.30 0.69 -23.68
C PHE A 543 -0.99 0.62 -24.47
N PRO A 544 -0.69 1.62 -25.31
CA PRO A 544 0.51 1.64 -26.15
C PRO A 544 1.78 2.01 -25.35
N ALA A 545 1.86 1.70 -24.06
CA ALA A 545 2.89 2.26 -23.18
C ALA A 545 3.57 1.26 -22.23
N GLY A 546 3.32 -0.06 -22.33
CA GLY A 546 3.86 -1.11 -21.43
C GLY A 546 5.38 -1.26 -21.44
N GLN A 547 6.04 -0.21 -20.95
CA GLN A 547 7.45 0.08 -21.03
C GLN A 547 8.06 0.01 -19.64
N PHE A 548 9.34 -0.33 -19.59
CA PHE A 548 10.17 -0.12 -18.42
C PHE A 548 10.84 1.24 -18.56
N LEU A 549 10.40 2.18 -17.73
CA LEU A 549 10.93 3.53 -17.64
C LEU A 549 12.04 3.52 -16.60
N GLY A 550 13.28 3.39 -17.08
CA GLY A 550 14.45 3.13 -16.26
C GLY A 550 15.11 4.40 -15.72
N PRO A 551 15.89 4.26 -14.62
CA PRO A 551 16.45 5.39 -13.90
C PRO A 551 17.55 6.11 -14.68
N ALA A 552 17.75 7.36 -14.31
CA ALA A 552 18.89 8.20 -14.68
C ALA A 552 19.79 8.44 -13.46
N GLY A 553 21.07 8.73 -13.69
CA GLY A 553 22.06 8.94 -12.63
C GLY A 553 23.46 8.48 -12.98
N SER A 554 24.46 8.86 -12.20
CA SER A 554 25.85 8.47 -12.42
C SER A 554 26.13 7.10 -11.78
N PHE A 555 25.60 6.03 -12.36
CA PHE A 555 25.80 4.67 -11.86
C PHE A 555 25.51 3.63 -12.94
N THR A 556 25.78 2.36 -12.61
CA THR A 556 25.43 1.23 -13.48
C THR A 556 24.11 0.61 -13.00
N PHE A 557 23.05 0.72 -13.80
CA PHE A 557 21.80 0.01 -13.59
C PHE A 557 21.87 -1.38 -14.25
N GLY A 558 21.87 -2.42 -13.43
CA GLY A 558 22.00 -3.80 -13.90
C GLY A 558 20.68 -4.53 -14.06
N MET A 559 20.53 -5.25 -15.17
CA MET A 559 19.43 -6.18 -15.42
C MET A 559 19.98 -7.54 -15.81
N LYS A 560 19.47 -8.61 -15.20
CA LYS A 560 19.85 -9.99 -15.54
C LYS A 560 18.64 -10.88 -15.78
N ASN A 561 18.64 -11.61 -16.90
CA ASN A 561 17.56 -12.53 -17.26
C ASN A 561 16.18 -11.85 -17.23
N VAL A 562 16.06 -10.70 -17.92
CA VAL A 562 14.82 -9.93 -17.98
C VAL A 562 14.21 -10.05 -19.37
N SER A 563 12.93 -10.38 -19.45
CA SER A 563 12.22 -10.54 -20.74
C SER A 563 11.24 -9.41 -20.99
N PHE A 564 11.29 -8.84 -22.19
CA PHE A 564 10.32 -7.90 -22.71
C PHE A 564 9.47 -8.57 -23.79
N VAL A 565 8.15 -8.49 -23.65
CA VAL A 565 7.20 -9.21 -24.50
C VAL A 565 6.11 -8.25 -24.98
N GLY A 566 5.73 -8.33 -26.25
CA GLY A 566 4.61 -7.57 -26.77
C GLY A 566 4.98 -6.21 -27.38
N SER A 567 4.08 -5.24 -27.25
CA SER A 567 4.27 -3.89 -27.78
C SER A 567 5.30 -3.13 -26.95
N PRO A 568 6.39 -2.61 -27.56
CA PRO A 568 7.43 -1.87 -26.84
C PRO A 568 7.02 -0.43 -26.49
N GLY A 569 5.76 -0.06 -26.73
CA GLY A 569 5.25 1.29 -26.50
C GLY A 569 5.96 2.41 -27.25
N VAL A 570 5.80 3.65 -26.79
CA VAL A 570 6.19 4.86 -27.54
C VAL A 570 7.68 5.20 -27.48
N SER A 571 8.36 4.84 -26.41
CA SER A 571 9.80 5.11 -26.16
C SER A 571 10.60 3.82 -26.02
N GLY A 572 10.14 2.73 -26.64
CA GLY A 572 10.80 1.42 -26.58
C GLY A 572 10.52 0.65 -25.29
N ALA A 573 10.71 -0.68 -25.35
CA ALA A 573 10.38 -1.59 -24.25
C ALA A 573 11.18 -1.24 -22.97
N LEU A 574 12.42 -0.79 -23.13
CA LEU A 574 13.23 -0.16 -22.10
C LEU A 574 13.54 1.29 -22.49
N SER A 575 13.08 2.25 -21.71
CA SER A 575 13.43 3.67 -21.84
C SER A 575 14.50 4.00 -20.80
N ALA A 576 15.76 3.92 -21.22
CA ALA A 576 16.94 4.09 -20.39
C ALA A 576 17.19 5.57 -20.07
N GLY A 577 17.08 5.94 -18.79
CA GLY A 577 17.32 7.31 -18.32
C GLY A 577 16.22 8.29 -18.73
N GLN A 578 14.97 7.84 -18.83
CA GLN A 578 13.85 8.64 -19.33
C GLN A 578 13.68 9.97 -18.57
N HIS A 579 13.90 9.96 -17.26
CA HIS A 579 13.75 11.12 -16.39
C HIS A 579 15.06 11.88 -16.17
N CYS A 580 16.06 11.74 -17.03
CA CYS A 580 17.29 12.46 -16.83
C CYS A 580 17.09 13.97 -17.01
N MET A 581 17.70 14.77 -16.12
CA MET A 581 17.49 16.22 -16.01
C MET A 581 16.05 16.67 -15.67
N ASP A 582 15.15 15.74 -15.33
CA ASP A 582 13.82 16.05 -14.78
C ASP A 582 14.02 16.43 -13.30
N GLY A 583 14.16 17.74 -13.03
CA GLY A 583 14.46 18.28 -11.70
C GLY A 583 13.59 17.69 -10.59
N GLY A 584 14.19 17.49 -9.41
CA GLY A 584 13.56 16.83 -8.26
C GLY A 584 13.98 15.37 -8.12
N ALA A 585 13.38 14.47 -8.90
CA ALA A 585 13.54 13.01 -8.76
C ALA A 585 14.42 12.33 -9.82
N GLY A 586 14.72 13.03 -10.91
CA GLY A 586 15.59 12.55 -11.99
C GLY A 586 17.08 12.72 -11.66
N GLY A 587 17.92 11.83 -12.20
CA GLY A 587 19.38 11.95 -12.14
C GLY A 587 20.00 12.61 -13.38
N PRO A 588 21.32 12.86 -13.39
CA PRO A 588 22.05 13.21 -14.60
C PRO A 588 21.92 12.14 -15.70
N CYS A 589 22.12 12.52 -16.96
CA CYS A 589 21.91 11.65 -18.12
C CYS A 589 23.02 10.61 -18.39
N ASN A 590 23.89 10.34 -17.43
CA ASN A 590 25.10 9.51 -17.61
C ASN A 590 24.99 8.10 -17.00
N VAL A 591 23.77 7.56 -16.94
CA VAL A 591 23.53 6.20 -16.44
C VAL A 591 24.05 5.16 -17.43
N GLN A 592 24.79 4.19 -16.92
CA GLN A 592 25.20 3.01 -17.67
C GLN A 592 24.21 1.88 -17.44
N TYR A 593 23.80 1.17 -18.48
CA TYR A 593 22.93 0.00 -18.36
C TYR A 593 23.72 -1.27 -18.63
N LEU A 594 23.83 -2.15 -17.61
CA LEU A 594 24.40 -3.48 -17.75
C LEU A 594 23.27 -4.48 -18.03
N LEU A 595 23.18 -4.95 -19.27
CA LEU A 595 22.13 -5.87 -19.71
C LEU A 595 22.74 -7.26 -19.94
N GLU A 596 22.44 -8.21 -19.07
CA GLU A 596 22.88 -9.60 -19.16
C GLU A 596 21.67 -10.52 -19.37
N ASP A 597 21.68 -11.34 -20.42
CA ASP A 597 20.56 -12.24 -20.75
C ASP A 597 19.20 -11.53 -20.87
N VAL A 598 19.19 -10.26 -21.30
CA VAL A 598 17.96 -9.50 -21.52
C VAL A 598 17.36 -9.88 -22.87
N ASN A 599 16.12 -10.34 -22.86
CA ASN A 599 15.46 -10.91 -24.03
C ASN A 599 14.40 -9.96 -24.62
N PHE A 600 14.60 -9.54 -25.87
CA PHE A 600 13.65 -8.76 -26.66
C PHE A 600 13.03 -9.55 -27.82
N SER A 601 13.27 -10.86 -27.93
CA SER A 601 12.87 -11.70 -29.08
C SER A 601 11.36 -11.73 -29.32
N HIS A 602 10.58 -11.45 -28.28
CA HIS A 602 9.12 -11.44 -28.26
C HIS A 602 8.52 -10.03 -28.28
N THR A 603 9.31 -9.00 -28.56
CA THR A 603 8.80 -7.64 -28.78
C THR A 603 8.44 -7.40 -30.26
N ALA A 604 7.44 -6.55 -30.50
CA ALA A 604 6.91 -6.26 -31.84
C ALA A 604 7.99 -5.91 -32.88
N GLN A 605 7.83 -6.39 -34.12
CA GLN A 605 8.83 -6.24 -35.19
C GLN A 605 9.18 -4.79 -35.58
N SER A 606 8.23 -3.88 -35.46
CA SER A 606 8.34 -2.48 -35.91
C SER A 606 8.77 -1.48 -34.83
N GLY A 607 8.94 -1.92 -33.58
CA GLY A 607 9.22 -1.03 -32.46
C GLY A 607 10.68 -1.00 -32.01
N LYS A 608 11.05 0.08 -31.31
CA LYS A 608 12.36 0.22 -30.66
C LYS A 608 12.44 -0.73 -29.47
N PHE A 609 13.54 -1.44 -29.29
CA PHE A 609 13.74 -2.26 -28.09
C PHE A 609 14.14 -1.39 -26.90
N ILE A 610 15.13 -0.53 -27.13
CA ILE A 610 15.69 0.35 -26.12
C ILE A 610 15.71 1.76 -26.70
N GLN A 611 15.32 2.74 -25.90
CA GLN A 611 15.56 4.15 -26.15
C GLN A 611 16.53 4.66 -25.08
N PHE A 612 17.59 5.33 -25.51
CA PHE A 612 18.52 6.03 -24.62
C PHE A 612 18.23 7.54 -24.65
N GLY A 613 18.41 8.21 -23.50
CA GLY A 613 18.51 9.67 -23.36
C GLY A 613 17.19 10.43 -23.18
N VAL A 614 17.30 11.73 -22.84
CA VAL A 614 16.18 12.69 -22.86
C VAL A 614 15.63 12.79 -24.29
N ASN A 615 14.36 13.18 -24.45
CA ASN A 615 13.84 13.78 -25.69
C ASN A 615 14.52 15.14 -26.07
N SER A 616 15.73 15.44 -25.55
CA SER A 616 16.60 16.58 -25.91
C SER A 616 18.08 16.34 -25.52
N LYS A 617 18.97 16.32 -26.53
CA LYS A 617 20.47 16.21 -26.60
C LYS A 617 21.29 16.87 -25.47
N PRO A 618 22.61 16.60 -25.26
CA PRO A 618 23.55 15.51 -25.66
C PRO A 618 24.23 14.82 -24.42
N GLU A 619 25.43 14.22 -24.59
CA GLU A 619 26.23 13.40 -23.65
C GLU A 619 26.77 14.15 -22.39
N GLY A 620 27.03 13.40 -21.31
CA GLY A 620 27.31 13.94 -19.97
C GLY A 620 28.77 13.84 -19.51
N LEU A 621 29.27 14.92 -18.89
CA LEU A 621 30.51 15.03 -18.10
C LEU A 621 30.18 14.82 -16.61
N SER A 622 30.95 14.00 -15.90
CA SER A 622 30.83 13.83 -14.45
C SER A 622 32.13 14.20 -13.74
N VAL A 623 32.01 14.91 -12.61
CA VAL A 623 33.14 15.32 -11.78
C VAL A 623 32.91 14.77 -10.38
N TRP A 624 33.69 13.77 -9.99
CA TRP A 624 33.60 13.12 -8.69
C TRP A 624 34.56 13.78 -7.69
N THR A 625 34.03 14.17 -6.53
CA THR A 625 34.86 14.66 -5.42
C THR A 625 34.10 14.51 -4.10
N ALA A 626 34.73 13.90 -3.10
CA ALA A 626 34.14 13.74 -1.78
C ALA A 626 34.01 15.11 -1.11
N ALA A 627 32.81 15.71 -1.10
CA ALA A 627 32.41 16.90 -0.32
C ALA A 627 33.56 17.86 0.08
N ALA A 628 34.37 18.31 -0.88
CA ALA A 628 35.60 19.08 -0.64
C ALA A 628 35.62 20.43 -1.37
N LEU A 629 34.46 21.03 -1.61
CA LEU A 629 34.36 22.33 -2.24
C LEU A 629 33.92 23.42 -1.25
N ALA A 630 34.48 24.61 -1.42
CA ALA A 630 34.17 25.80 -0.62
C ALA A 630 33.20 26.75 -1.34
N GLY A 631 32.90 26.52 -2.64
CA GLY A 631 32.09 27.38 -3.49
C GLY A 631 31.33 26.62 -4.60
N GLU A 632 30.68 27.39 -5.48
CA GLU A 632 29.91 26.88 -6.63
C GLU A 632 30.84 26.27 -7.70
N VAL A 633 30.38 25.20 -8.36
CA VAL A 633 31.08 24.61 -9.51
C VAL A 633 30.45 25.13 -10.79
N GLN A 634 31.26 25.66 -11.69
CA GLN A 634 30.79 26.21 -12.95
C GLN A 634 31.57 25.65 -14.14
N LEU A 635 30.83 25.14 -15.13
CA LEU A 635 31.34 24.75 -16.43
C LEU A 635 31.11 25.88 -17.44
N SER A 636 32.17 26.39 -18.04
CA SER A 636 32.11 27.39 -19.11
C SER A 636 32.49 26.77 -20.45
N GLY A 637 31.73 27.07 -21.50
CA GLY A 637 32.00 26.54 -22.84
C GLY A 637 30.76 26.57 -23.75
N PRO A 638 30.84 25.94 -24.93
CA PRO A 638 29.73 25.88 -25.88
C PRO A 638 28.46 25.30 -25.24
N GLY A 639 27.39 26.11 -25.21
CA GLY A 639 26.12 25.76 -24.55
C GLY A 639 25.86 26.47 -23.22
N PHE A 640 26.88 27.11 -22.62
CA PHE A 640 26.79 27.74 -21.28
C PHE A 640 27.08 29.24 -21.27
N ALA A 641 27.09 29.90 -22.44
CA ALA A 641 27.43 31.32 -22.57
C ALA A 641 26.30 32.30 -22.19
N GLY A 642 25.13 31.78 -21.76
CA GLY A 642 23.97 32.59 -21.37
C GLY A 642 24.04 33.07 -19.92
N ALA A 643 23.18 34.03 -19.56
CA ALA A 643 23.01 34.41 -18.16
C ALA A 643 22.32 33.28 -17.36
N PRO A 644 22.71 33.05 -16.10
CA PRO A 644 22.11 32.01 -15.27
C PRO A 644 20.62 32.31 -15.02
N ASN A 645 19.78 31.31 -15.24
CA ASN A 645 18.39 31.33 -14.81
C ASN A 645 18.28 30.62 -13.46
N ASN A 646 18.12 31.39 -12.39
CA ASN A 646 18.08 30.88 -11.02
C ASN A 646 16.68 30.45 -10.57
N GLU A 647 15.66 30.54 -11.43
CA GLU A 647 14.33 30.05 -11.11
C GLU A 647 14.30 28.52 -11.09
N PHE A 648 13.48 27.95 -10.21
CA PHE A 648 13.20 26.53 -10.21
C PHE A 648 12.61 26.09 -11.56
N PRO A 649 13.04 24.96 -12.16
CA PRO A 649 14.02 23.99 -11.64
C PRO A 649 15.44 24.18 -12.18
N ILE A 650 15.74 25.30 -12.84
CA ILE A 650 16.93 25.47 -13.68
C ILE A 650 18.17 25.77 -12.85
N TYR A 651 18.04 26.53 -11.75
CA TYR A 651 19.10 26.78 -10.76
C TYR A 651 20.48 27.13 -11.37
N GLY A 652 20.49 27.90 -12.47
CA GLY A 652 21.71 28.33 -13.15
C GLY A 652 22.34 27.27 -14.07
N GLY A 653 21.81 26.06 -14.16
CA GLY A 653 22.35 24.98 -15.00
C GLY A 653 22.43 25.32 -16.49
N ASN A 654 21.58 26.23 -16.97
CA ASN A 654 21.65 26.77 -18.33
C ASN A 654 22.91 27.63 -18.61
N ALA A 655 23.58 28.11 -17.56
CA ALA A 655 24.84 28.85 -17.61
C ALA A 655 26.00 28.05 -17.00
N GLY A 656 25.83 26.73 -16.91
CA GLY A 656 26.88 25.80 -16.51
C GLY A 656 27.11 25.71 -15.01
N LEU A 657 26.24 26.27 -14.16
CA LEU A 657 26.27 26.00 -12.72
C LEU A 657 25.92 24.53 -12.47
N LEU A 658 26.83 23.81 -11.85
CA LEU A 658 26.68 22.39 -11.57
C LEU A 658 26.17 22.20 -10.15
N SER A 659 25.01 21.55 -10.02
CA SER A 659 24.49 21.15 -8.72
C SER A 659 25.22 19.89 -8.25
N TYR A 660 25.64 19.90 -6.98
CA TYR A 660 26.20 18.70 -6.36
C TYR A 660 25.11 17.65 -6.25
N ALA A 661 25.30 16.53 -6.93
CA ALA A 661 24.37 15.42 -6.93
C ALA A 661 24.77 14.52 -5.76
N THR A 662 24.16 14.76 -4.60
CA THR A 662 24.49 14.10 -3.31
C THR A 662 24.51 12.57 -3.43
N ASN A 663 23.54 12.01 -4.16
CA ASN A 663 23.42 10.56 -4.41
C ASN A 663 24.58 9.95 -5.21
N TYR A 664 25.39 10.80 -5.82
CA TYR A 664 26.49 10.42 -6.71
C TYR A 664 27.81 11.05 -6.28
N ASN A 665 27.92 11.66 -5.09
CA ASN A 665 29.16 12.22 -4.55
C ASN A 665 29.98 13.04 -5.59
N GLY A 666 29.30 13.85 -6.39
CA GLY A 666 29.88 14.50 -7.56
C GLY A 666 28.93 15.46 -8.27
N TYR A 667 29.40 16.02 -9.38
CA TYR A 667 28.71 16.99 -10.22
C TYR A 667 28.48 16.38 -11.60
N GLY A 668 27.31 16.63 -12.18
CA GLY A 668 27.00 16.23 -13.56
C GLY A 668 26.79 17.45 -14.44
N ALA A 669 27.34 17.42 -15.65
CA ALA A 669 27.16 18.43 -16.67
C ALA A 669 26.93 17.79 -18.03
N LEU A 670 26.43 18.55 -19.01
CA LEU A 670 26.41 18.12 -20.41
C LEU A 670 27.61 18.72 -21.14
N ALA A 671 28.28 17.96 -22.00
CA ALA A 671 29.38 18.44 -22.81
C ALA A 671 29.22 17.98 -24.27
N ILE A 672 29.60 18.83 -25.22
CA ILE A 672 29.61 18.50 -26.65
C ILE A 672 30.98 17.87 -26.97
N PRO A 673 31.02 16.66 -27.54
CA PRO A 673 32.28 16.03 -27.91
C PRO A 673 33.15 16.89 -28.84
N GLY A 674 34.46 16.86 -28.61
CA GLY A 674 35.43 17.63 -29.39
C GLY A 674 35.38 19.15 -29.18
N GLN A 675 34.64 19.63 -28.17
CA GLN A 675 34.65 21.03 -27.75
C GLN A 675 35.50 21.22 -26.48
N VAL A 676 35.95 22.45 -26.26
CA VAL A 676 36.72 22.83 -25.07
C VAL A 676 35.78 23.45 -24.05
N TYR A 677 35.90 22.98 -22.81
CA TYR A 677 35.18 23.50 -21.65
C TYR A 677 36.19 23.84 -20.53
N GLU A 678 35.90 24.89 -19.76
CA GLU A 678 36.63 25.25 -18.55
C GLU A 678 35.77 24.94 -17.32
N LEU A 679 36.32 24.15 -16.39
CA LEU A 679 35.70 23.86 -15.10
C LEU A 679 36.29 24.78 -14.03
N ASN A 680 35.49 25.69 -13.51
CA ASN A 680 35.83 26.60 -12.43
C ASN A 680 35.20 26.12 -11.12
N ALA A 681 36.00 25.96 -10.07
CA ALA A 681 35.51 25.62 -8.74
C ALA A 681 36.51 26.06 -7.66
N ASP A 682 35.98 26.38 -6.48
CA ASP A 682 36.78 26.68 -5.29
C ASP A 682 37.11 25.40 -4.50
N TRP A 683 38.27 24.82 -4.81
CA TRP A 683 38.77 23.58 -4.20
C TRP A 683 39.34 23.81 -2.79
N ARG A 684 38.93 22.98 -1.81
CA ARG A 684 39.65 22.90 -0.54
C ARG A 684 41.04 22.28 -0.78
N SER A 685 42.02 22.55 0.07
CA SER A 685 43.38 22.05 -0.12
C SER A 685 43.43 20.51 -0.17
N SER A 686 43.95 19.98 -1.28
CA SER A 686 44.18 18.55 -1.56
C SER A 686 42.94 17.67 -1.82
N PRO A 687 42.02 18.00 -2.75
CA PRO A 687 41.00 17.05 -3.17
C PRO A 687 41.57 16.07 -4.19
N VAL A 688 41.21 14.80 -4.06
CA VAL A 688 41.24 13.88 -5.22
C VAL A 688 40.02 14.26 -6.07
N ILE A 689 40.27 14.58 -7.33
CA ILE A 689 39.23 14.92 -8.31
C ILE A 689 39.30 13.85 -9.38
N ASP A 690 38.27 13.02 -9.47
CA ASP A 690 38.13 12.06 -10.56
C ASP A 690 37.15 12.65 -11.57
N ILE A 691 37.61 12.87 -12.81
CA ILE A 691 36.75 13.32 -13.91
C ILE A 691 36.41 12.10 -14.74
N ASP A 692 35.11 11.83 -14.89
CA ASP A 692 34.59 10.66 -15.59
C ASP A 692 33.67 11.10 -16.72
N PHE A 693 33.77 10.40 -17.84
CA PHE A 693 32.97 10.61 -19.03
C PHE A 693 32.20 9.33 -19.32
N SER A 694 30.97 9.43 -19.79
CA SER A 694 30.12 8.26 -20.06
C SER A 694 30.58 7.35 -21.21
N ASP A 695 31.80 7.52 -21.73
CA ASP A 695 32.37 6.81 -22.88
C ASP A 695 33.83 6.39 -22.61
N ASP A 696 34.10 5.09 -22.77
CA ASP A 696 35.41 4.44 -22.57
C ASP A 696 36.51 4.94 -23.54
N ALA A 697 36.14 5.55 -24.67
CA ALA A 697 37.07 5.97 -25.73
C ALA A 697 37.61 7.41 -25.58
N MET A 698 37.10 8.20 -24.63
CA MET A 698 37.52 9.60 -24.46
C MET A 698 38.72 9.81 -23.52
N GLY A 699 39.09 8.81 -22.72
CA GLY A 699 40.33 8.85 -21.93
C GLY A 699 41.58 9.05 -22.80
N ASP A 700 41.54 8.59 -24.05
CA ASP A 700 42.62 8.72 -25.04
C ASP A 700 42.79 10.15 -25.58
N TYR A 701 41.85 11.07 -25.31
CA TYR A 701 41.88 12.46 -25.80
C TYR A 701 42.46 13.46 -24.79
N PHE A 702 42.67 13.07 -23.54
CA PHE A 702 43.40 13.89 -22.57
C PHE A 702 44.89 13.55 -22.68
N GLY A 703 45.67 14.49 -23.23
CA GLY A 703 47.13 14.45 -23.11
C GLY A 703 47.54 14.48 -21.65
N GLU A 704 48.73 13.96 -21.33
CA GLU A 704 49.26 13.73 -19.97
C GLU A 704 49.48 15.00 -19.10
N ASP A 705 48.84 16.13 -19.38
CA ASP A 705 49.01 17.40 -18.64
C ASP A 705 47.80 17.78 -17.79
#